data_AF-A0A1G9HRX4-F1
#
_entry.id   AF-A0A1G9HRX4-F1
#
_cell.length_a   1.000
_cell.length_b   1.000
_cell.length_c   1.000
_cell.angle_alpha   90.00
_cell.angle_beta   90.00
_cell.angle_gamma   90.00
#
_symmetry.space_group_name_H-M   'P 1'
#
loop_
_entity.id
_entity.type
_entity.pdbx_description
1 polymer ?
#
loop_
_entity_poly.entity_id
_entity_poly.type
_entity_poly.pdbx_seq_one_letter_code
_entity_poly.pdbx_strand_id
1 'polypeptide(L)'
;MRGGLLDRVRRAGARARHRVRAGAVRLDPRRSLPALWRWSCGEPSRTGQQPLTSELLRRRRLVLPALALLAFALLAAAYFDVHGRTDHVRGRLAPAVTDLATARVQLERAQKEAVRRFGEPRPDGKAGTHDPPQVDIGERYERFLSDSVQALNGATRSTAFDAAQAQELGVVNGLVGSYRSAVSMASENREDRALRKAGLSYGADILCERPDAALRCTGPADPDNTSAEETERPPTSVLGRIAALERELSQEAERGPRAPAPVLLAVLALLATALFGTVLAGTLRFCRRRLRLISTPLWALAMVAAAVCGLLAAGAVEEHLAQRAVRADLTALTERPTTAPPPTGRTDQADQDAEAALARIERTAAEVTARFDEAGPVGWAQTARIAVGFGVAAALAAGLALYGYGREYPSARAAVLPSGPGGRRAGARRRGRRALVVRTLLGAALFTVAALSVYACTGDEPRKVTVLGPWTDGEEDPFLAALDATGIDYAYTGTRSLRDTLLAQLQAGSPPDVAILNSLGELSEYARDGSVLPLPEGLDDAAVGPWAPEVTAADGDGGPVASRAYWVPVRVDLKSIVWRDPDDDSERRRWCLGLSSGATSGWPGTDWVEDLLLRREGPAVYEAWATGDLAWTSPEVRGAWQEWGELLPGGAAADAALVRSFEPRGGLLDARPQCELEHQGSFIRRHYDPSYVPAPTTDFLPRLGKEHADSFEVSGDMAAVFEDRPEAWELLRRLTSAEARTEWAAAASTGARPFFPGAVGLAPEPGSATQKVQQLINGAGQICFDASDAMPPTLRNAFQRAALAFVGAGNRGSALGPLLERLERERQLQEEDKAFRFDDLCEAPPVP
;
A
#
# COMPACT_ATOMS: atom_id res chain seq x y z
N MET A 1 -7.35 36.51 36.40
CA MET A 1 -6.61 35.63 37.33
C MET A 1 -5.13 35.52 36.93
N ARG A 2 -4.30 36.56 37.16
CA ARG A 2 -2.87 36.59 36.74
C ARG A 2 -1.89 37.03 37.86
N GLY A 3 -2.29 37.03 39.13
CA GLY A 3 -1.47 37.54 40.25
C GLY A 3 -0.88 36.50 41.21
N GLY A 4 -1.29 35.22 41.16
CA GLY A 4 -0.98 34.24 42.22
C GLY A 4 0.25 33.34 42.00
N LEU A 5 0.80 33.29 40.78
CA LEU A 5 1.85 32.32 40.42
C LEU A 5 3.27 32.87 40.65
N LEU A 6 3.48 34.17 40.41
CA LEU A 6 4.79 34.83 40.58
C LEU A 6 5.23 34.90 42.06
N ASP A 7 4.28 34.96 42.98
CA ASP A 7 4.58 35.09 44.41
C ASP A 7 4.93 33.73 45.07
N ARG A 8 4.48 32.61 44.49
CA ARG A 8 4.92 31.26 44.90
C ARG A 8 6.34 30.96 44.41
N VAL A 9 6.70 31.42 43.21
CA VAL A 9 8.06 31.24 42.66
C VAL A 9 9.10 32.07 43.42
N ARG A 10 8.76 33.29 43.85
CA ARG A 10 9.66 34.12 44.69
C ARG A 10 9.89 33.54 46.09
N ARG A 11 8.87 32.96 46.75
CA ARG A 11 9.03 32.34 48.08
C ARG A 11 9.79 31.00 48.03
N ALA A 12 9.72 30.26 46.93
CA ALA A 12 10.55 29.07 46.72
C ALA A 12 12.03 29.41 46.50
N GLY A 13 12.33 30.51 45.79
CA GLY A 13 13.69 31.00 45.56
C GLY A 13 14.41 31.48 46.82
N ALA A 14 13.69 32.06 47.79
CA ALA A 14 14.28 32.56 49.03
C ALA A 14 14.67 31.43 50.02
N ARG A 15 13.91 30.32 50.07
CA ARG A 15 14.27 29.15 50.90
C ARG A 15 15.41 28.32 50.30
N ALA A 16 15.60 28.35 48.98
CA ALA A 16 16.73 27.71 48.31
C ALA A 16 18.05 28.45 48.56
N ARG A 17 18.06 29.79 48.64
CA ARG A 17 19.29 30.58 48.87
C ARG A 17 19.83 30.47 50.30
N HIS A 18 18.99 30.18 51.30
CA HIS A 18 19.43 30.06 52.69
C HIS A 18 20.02 28.67 53.04
N ARG A 19 19.66 27.61 52.30
CA ARG A 19 20.29 26.27 52.45
C ARG A 19 21.63 26.13 51.72
N VAL A 20 21.94 27.01 50.78
CA VAL A 20 23.23 26.99 50.05
C VAL A 20 24.35 27.70 50.83
N ARG A 21 24.05 28.49 51.88
CA ARG A 21 25.07 29.17 52.70
C ARG A 21 25.42 28.53 54.05
N ALA A 22 24.73 27.47 54.46
CA ALA A 22 25.00 26.76 55.74
C ALA A 22 25.63 25.36 55.55
N GLY A 23 26.06 25.02 54.33
CA GLY A 23 26.67 23.73 53.99
C GLY A 23 28.00 23.86 53.27
N ALA A 24 28.78 24.92 53.55
CA ALA A 24 30.17 25.01 53.10
C ALA A 24 31.05 24.10 53.96
N VAL A 25 30.78 22.80 53.96
CA VAL A 25 31.83 21.81 54.22
C VAL A 25 32.79 22.00 53.05
N ARG A 26 33.98 22.56 53.34
CA ARG A 26 35.12 22.49 52.42
C ARG A 26 35.36 21.01 52.13
N LEU A 27 34.74 20.51 51.06
CA LEU A 27 35.06 19.21 50.49
C LEU A 27 36.48 19.33 49.96
N ASP A 28 37.44 18.92 50.79
CA ASP A 28 38.80 18.66 50.36
C ASP A 28 38.74 17.76 49.11
N PRO A 29 39.19 18.21 47.93
CA PRO A 29 39.12 17.44 46.69
C PRO A 29 39.91 16.12 46.76
N ARG A 30 40.67 15.90 47.83
CA ARG A 30 41.39 14.66 48.10
C ARG A 30 40.55 13.56 48.78
N ARG A 31 39.36 13.84 49.32
CA ARG A 31 38.56 12.86 50.11
C ARG A 31 37.40 12.18 49.37
N SER A 32 36.91 12.75 48.26
CA SER A 32 35.69 12.33 47.57
C SER A 32 35.87 11.95 46.09
N LEU A 33 37.03 11.39 45.70
CA LEU A 33 37.11 10.76 44.38
C LEU A 33 36.20 9.51 44.35
N PRO A 34 35.31 9.35 43.34
CA PRO A 34 34.45 8.18 43.22
C PRO A 34 35.29 6.89 43.22
N ALA A 35 34.76 5.80 43.79
CA ALA A 35 35.50 4.54 43.97
C ALA A 35 36.15 4.03 42.67
N LEU A 36 35.52 4.31 41.53
CA LEU A 36 35.96 3.97 40.19
C LEU A 36 37.24 4.72 39.76
N TRP A 37 37.39 5.98 40.16
CA TRP A 37 38.59 6.78 39.89
C TRP A 37 39.78 6.38 40.78
N ARG A 38 39.53 6.04 42.05
CA ARG A 38 40.59 5.49 42.92
C ARG A 38 41.11 4.16 42.38
N TRP A 39 40.18 3.31 41.91
CA TRP A 39 40.52 2.06 41.23
C TRP A 39 41.26 2.29 39.91
N SER A 40 40.90 3.32 39.13
CA SER A 40 41.61 3.65 37.88
C SER A 40 43.03 4.12 38.12
N CYS A 41 43.27 4.93 39.15
CA CYS A 41 44.58 5.43 39.55
C CYS A 41 45.45 4.42 40.33
N GLY A 42 44.90 3.27 40.72
CA GLY A 42 45.61 2.28 41.54
C GLY A 42 45.85 2.74 42.98
N GLU A 43 45.05 3.70 43.47
CA GLU A 43 45.09 4.19 44.85
C GLU A 43 44.44 3.16 45.79
N PRO A 44 44.88 3.07 47.07
CA PRO A 44 44.36 2.08 48.00
C PRO A 44 42.85 2.22 48.20
N SER A 45 42.15 1.09 48.20
CA SER A 45 40.76 1.03 48.67
C SER A 45 40.72 1.34 50.17
N ARG A 46 39.54 1.71 50.70
CA ARG A 46 39.34 2.06 52.13
C ARG A 46 39.87 1.00 53.13
N THR A 47 40.22 -0.21 52.68
CA THR A 47 40.75 -1.34 53.46
C THR A 47 42.28 -1.48 53.44
N GLY A 48 43.05 -0.52 52.91
CA GLY A 48 44.46 -0.32 53.33
C GLY A 48 45.58 -1.14 52.67
N GLN A 49 45.35 -1.92 51.60
CA GLN A 49 46.44 -2.57 50.85
C GLN A 49 46.68 -1.91 49.48
N GLN A 50 47.91 -1.45 49.22
CA GLN A 50 48.32 -0.96 47.91
C GLN A 50 48.53 -2.13 46.94
N PRO A 51 47.93 -2.11 45.72
CA PRO A 51 48.24 -3.10 44.71
C PRO A 51 49.71 -2.98 44.27
N LEU A 52 50.39 -4.13 44.20
CA LEU A 52 51.73 -4.25 43.60
C LEU A 52 51.69 -3.69 42.16
N THR A 53 52.70 -2.88 41.80
CA THR A 53 52.81 -2.24 40.48
C THR A 53 52.62 -3.23 39.32
N SER A 54 53.20 -4.43 39.47
CA SER A 54 53.10 -5.52 38.48
C SER A 54 51.70 -6.14 38.36
N GLU A 55 50.91 -6.18 39.43
CA GLU A 55 49.52 -6.68 39.43
C GLU A 55 48.59 -5.70 38.69
N LEU A 56 48.79 -4.39 38.87
CA LEU A 56 48.00 -3.36 38.20
C LEU A 56 48.28 -3.33 36.69
N LEU A 57 49.55 -3.30 36.29
CA LEU A 57 49.96 -3.33 34.87
C LEU A 57 49.46 -4.60 34.17
N ARG A 58 49.54 -5.76 34.84
CA ARG A 58 49.06 -7.06 34.31
C ARG A 58 47.55 -7.12 34.12
N ARG A 59 46.76 -6.35 34.87
CA ARG A 59 45.32 -6.19 34.63
C ARG A 59 45.05 -5.19 33.50
N ARG A 60 45.76 -4.07 33.47
CA ARG A 60 45.55 -3.00 32.47
C ARG A 60 45.94 -3.42 31.05
N ARG A 61 46.92 -4.30 30.86
CA ARG A 61 47.31 -4.83 29.53
C ARG A 61 46.18 -5.50 28.74
N LEU A 62 45.14 -6.01 29.41
CA LEU A 62 43.98 -6.64 28.77
C LEU A 62 42.73 -5.76 28.90
N VAL A 63 42.53 -5.14 30.07
CA VAL A 63 41.33 -4.35 30.34
C VAL A 63 41.29 -3.06 29.51
N LEU A 64 42.42 -2.37 29.33
CA LEU A 64 42.43 -1.10 28.60
C LEU A 64 42.18 -1.29 27.08
N PRO A 65 42.88 -2.22 26.38
CA PRO A 65 42.57 -2.50 24.98
C PRO A 65 41.15 -3.05 24.79
N ALA A 66 40.68 -3.93 25.68
CA ALA A 66 39.31 -4.47 25.58
C ALA A 66 38.24 -3.39 25.73
N LEU A 67 38.41 -2.44 26.66
CA LEU A 67 37.49 -1.30 26.81
C LEU A 67 37.56 -0.34 25.61
N ALA A 68 38.74 -0.13 25.04
CA ALA A 68 38.91 0.68 23.83
C ALA A 68 38.17 0.05 22.64
N LEU A 69 38.39 -1.25 22.41
CA LEU A 69 37.74 -2.00 21.33
C LEU A 69 36.22 -2.04 21.49
N LEU A 70 35.73 -2.25 22.72
CA LEU A 70 34.29 -2.21 23.01
C LEU A 70 33.69 -0.82 22.74
N ALA A 71 34.37 0.25 23.17
CA ALA A 71 33.92 1.62 22.91
C ALA A 71 33.88 1.91 21.40
N PHE A 72 34.95 1.57 20.67
CA PHE A 72 35.01 1.76 19.22
C PHE A 72 33.96 0.93 18.47
N ALA A 73 33.71 -0.31 18.88
CA ALA A 73 32.68 -1.16 18.27
C ALA A 73 31.27 -0.58 18.46
N LEU A 74 30.93 -0.13 19.68
CA LEU A 74 29.62 0.46 19.96
C LEU A 74 29.42 1.81 19.26
N LEU A 75 30.46 2.65 19.22
CA LEU A 75 30.45 3.91 18.46
C LEU A 75 30.30 3.69 16.96
N ALA A 76 31.06 2.74 16.40
CA ALA A 76 30.97 2.38 15.00
C ALA A 76 29.57 1.84 14.65
N ALA A 77 29.02 0.95 15.48
CA ALA A 77 27.69 0.41 15.26
C ALA A 77 26.61 1.51 15.34
N ALA A 78 26.75 2.49 16.25
CA ALA A 78 25.83 3.62 16.32
C ALA A 78 25.94 4.53 15.10
N TYR A 79 27.15 4.78 14.60
CA TYR A 79 27.38 5.56 13.38
C TYR A 79 26.83 4.85 12.14
N PHE A 80 27.14 3.57 11.93
CA PHE A 80 26.70 2.84 10.74
C PHE A 80 25.19 2.59 10.71
N ASP A 81 24.50 2.55 11.86
CA ASP A 81 23.04 2.57 11.91
C ASP A 81 22.47 3.91 11.40
N VAL A 82 23.02 5.05 11.83
CA VAL A 82 22.63 6.38 11.32
C VAL A 82 22.92 6.48 9.82
N HIS A 83 24.10 6.01 9.39
CA HIS A 83 24.52 6.02 7.99
C HIS A 83 23.64 5.17 7.08
N GLY A 84 23.30 3.95 7.50
CA GLY A 84 22.38 3.09 6.75
C GLY A 84 21.00 3.73 6.56
N ARG A 85 20.52 4.50 7.54
CA ARG A 85 19.27 5.28 7.39
C ARG A 85 19.43 6.46 6.45
N THR A 86 20.56 7.17 6.49
CA THR A 86 20.87 8.24 5.54
C THR A 86 20.85 7.70 4.11
N ASP A 87 21.50 6.56 3.87
CA ASP A 87 21.53 5.90 2.55
C ASP A 87 20.15 5.42 2.12
N HIS A 88 19.35 4.90 3.04
CA HIS A 88 17.97 4.49 2.76
C HIS A 88 17.09 5.68 2.35
N VAL A 89 17.16 6.79 3.08
CA VAL A 89 16.39 8.00 2.76
C VAL A 89 16.87 8.62 1.44
N ARG A 90 18.19 8.75 1.26
CA ARG A 90 18.82 9.32 0.06
C ARG A 90 18.53 8.49 -1.20
N GLY A 91 18.76 7.18 -1.13
CA GLY A 91 18.76 6.31 -2.31
C GLY A 91 17.42 5.65 -2.63
N ARG A 92 16.47 5.65 -1.68
CA ARG A 92 15.19 4.95 -1.86
C ARG A 92 14.00 5.89 -1.67
N LEU A 93 13.82 6.45 -0.46
CA LEU A 93 12.61 7.20 -0.11
C LEU A 93 12.49 8.56 -0.86
N ALA A 94 13.56 9.35 -0.92
CA ALA A 94 13.48 10.69 -1.52
C ALA A 94 13.17 10.68 -3.03
N PRO A 95 13.80 9.81 -3.86
CA PRO A 95 13.40 9.66 -5.26
C PRO A 95 11.93 9.23 -5.39
N ALA A 96 11.49 8.25 -4.60
CA ALA A 96 10.12 7.73 -4.64
C ALA A 96 9.07 8.84 -4.37
N VAL A 97 9.25 9.62 -3.30
CA VAL A 97 8.33 10.72 -2.95
C VAL A 97 8.33 11.83 -4.00
N THR A 98 9.51 12.15 -4.57
CA THR A 98 9.65 13.17 -5.62
C THR A 98 8.93 12.75 -6.90
N ASP A 99 9.11 11.49 -7.29
CA ASP A 99 8.48 10.89 -8.48
C ASP A 99 6.95 10.83 -8.32
N LEU A 100 6.46 10.41 -7.14
CA LEU A 100 5.03 10.44 -6.82
C LEU A 100 4.45 11.86 -6.89
N ALA A 101 5.13 12.85 -6.30
CA ALA A 101 4.71 14.25 -6.33
C ALA A 101 4.70 14.81 -7.77
N THR A 102 5.68 14.43 -8.59
CA THR A 102 5.74 14.80 -10.01
C THR A 102 4.57 14.19 -10.78
N ALA A 103 4.30 12.90 -10.58
CA ALA A 103 3.17 12.21 -11.20
C ALA A 103 1.83 12.89 -10.86
N ARG A 104 1.62 13.21 -9.58
CA ARG A 104 0.42 13.91 -9.09
C ARG A 104 0.21 15.25 -9.80
N VAL A 105 1.23 16.11 -9.86
CA VAL A 105 1.12 17.42 -10.52
C VAL A 105 0.85 17.28 -12.01
N GLN A 106 1.51 16.34 -12.69
CA GLN A 106 1.33 16.13 -14.12
C GLN A 106 -0.07 15.57 -14.46
N LEU A 107 -0.60 14.67 -13.65
CA LEU A 107 -1.97 14.16 -13.77
C LEU A 107 -3.03 15.27 -13.59
N GLU A 108 -2.84 16.15 -12.61
CA GLU A 108 -3.72 17.32 -12.43
C GLU A 108 -3.72 18.24 -13.67
N ARG A 109 -2.55 18.41 -14.31
CA ARG A 109 -2.42 19.19 -15.55
C ARG A 109 -3.06 18.48 -16.73
N ALA A 110 -2.91 17.16 -16.85
CA ALA A 110 -3.57 16.36 -17.88
C ALA A 110 -5.08 16.55 -17.82
N GLN A 111 -5.67 16.45 -16.62
CA GLN A 111 -7.12 16.64 -16.45
C GLN A 111 -7.57 18.06 -16.76
N LYS A 112 -6.79 19.06 -16.34
CA LYS A 112 -7.09 20.45 -16.66
C LYS A 112 -7.07 20.71 -18.18
N GLU A 113 -6.11 20.13 -18.91
CA GLU A 113 -6.06 20.25 -20.38
C GLU A 113 -7.21 19.47 -21.06
N ALA A 114 -7.55 18.28 -20.56
CA ALA A 114 -8.69 17.50 -21.06
C ALA A 114 -10.01 18.28 -20.92
N VAL A 115 -10.28 18.84 -19.73
CA VAL A 115 -11.44 19.71 -19.49
C VAL A 115 -11.39 20.97 -20.35
N ARG A 116 -10.21 21.57 -20.55
CA ARG A 116 -10.05 22.74 -21.41
C ARG A 116 -10.40 22.44 -22.88
N ARG A 117 -10.05 21.26 -23.38
CA ARG A 117 -10.26 20.86 -24.78
C ARG A 117 -11.66 20.36 -25.07
N PHE A 118 -12.24 19.60 -24.14
CA PHE A 118 -13.48 18.86 -24.37
C PHE A 118 -14.65 19.31 -23.49
N GLY A 119 -14.39 20.12 -22.47
CA GLY A 119 -15.40 20.59 -21.51
C GLY A 119 -16.38 21.59 -22.10
N GLU A 120 -17.50 21.81 -21.39
CA GLU A 120 -18.53 22.75 -21.84
C GLU A 120 -18.10 24.22 -21.58
N PRO A 121 -18.47 25.16 -22.47
CA PRO A 121 -18.28 26.60 -22.22
C PRO A 121 -19.00 27.03 -20.93
N ARG A 122 -18.36 27.86 -20.09
CA ARG A 122 -18.99 28.37 -18.86
C ARG A 122 -20.27 29.19 -19.18
N PRO A 123 -21.30 29.13 -18.32
CA PRO A 123 -22.55 29.88 -18.53
C PRO A 123 -22.42 31.41 -18.43
N ASP A 124 -21.32 31.94 -17.90
CA ASP A 124 -21.15 33.36 -17.54
C ASP A 124 -20.63 34.25 -18.69
N GLY A 125 -20.41 33.69 -19.89
CA GLY A 125 -20.09 34.45 -21.10
C GLY A 125 -18.77 35.25 -21.04
N LYS A 126 -17.97 35.09 -19.98
CA LYS A 126 -16.66 35.74 -19.84
C LYS A 126 -15.57 34.80 -20.35
N ALA A 127 -14.98 35.21 -21.46
CA ALA A 127 -14.09 34.43 -22.30
C ALA A 127 -12.93 33.71 -21.57
N GLY A 128 -12.80 32.43 -21.91
CA GLY A 128 -11.59 31.62 -21.83
C GLY A 128 -11.59 30.65 -23.01
N THR A 129 -11.21 31.17 -24.17
CA THR A 129 -11.03 30.53 -25.51
C THR A 129 -12.27 29.90 -26.17
N HIS A 130 -12.83 30.65 -27.13
CA HIS A 130 -13.51 30.11 -28.31
C HIS A 130 -12.53 29.30 -29.15
N ASP A 131 -12.31 28.03 -28.82
CA ASP A 131 -11.99 27.06 -29.85
C ASP A 131 -13.15 26.04 -29.86
N PRO A 132 -13.71 25.69 -31.03
CA PRO A 132 -14.49 24.46 -31.14
C PRO A 132 -13.64 23.29 -30.60
N PRO A 133 -14.26 22.18 -30.14
CA PRO A 133 -13.52 21.00 -29.69
C PRO A 133 -12.37 20.72 -30.66
N GLN A 134 -11.13 20.87 -30.21
CA GLN A 134 -9.98 20.75 -31.11
C GLN A 134 -9.89 19.31 -31.63
N VAL A 135 -9.33 19.14 -32.84
CA VAL A 135 -9.40 17.92 -33.67
C VAL A 135 -8.83 16.66 -33.00
N ASP A 136 -8.08 16.79 -31.90
CA ASP A 136 -7.37 15.70 -31.22
C ASP A 136 -7.14 16.00 -29.71
N ILE A 137 -6.90 14.95 -28.92
CA ILE A 137 -6.46 14.95 -27.51
C ILE A 137 -5.31 15.95 -27.29
N GLY A 138 -4.40 16.04 -28.27
CA GLY A 138 -3.39 17.07 -28.40
C GLY A 138 -2.10 16.82 -27.61
N GLU A 139 -1.00 17.30 -28.18
CA GLU A 139 0.37 17.02 -27.68
C GLU A 139 0.61 17.42 -26.22
N ARG A 140 -0.10 18.43 -25.69
CA ARG A 140 0.08 18.82 -24.28
C ARG A 140 -0.49 17.78 -23.31
N TYR A 141 -1.67 17.26 -23.58
CA TYR A 141 -2.26 16.21 -22.74
C TYR A 141 -1.38 14.96 -22.76
N GLU A 142 -1.01 14.49 -23.96
CA GLU A 142 -0.17 13.31 -24.13
C GLU A 142 1.19 13.47 -23.45
N ARG A 143 1.78 14.67 -23.50
CA ARG A 143 3.02 14.97 -22.76
C ARG A 143 2.82 14.87 -21.25
N PHE A 144 1.79 15.50 -20.69
CA PHE A 144 1.55 15.45 -19.25
C PHE A 144 1.29 14.03 -18.75
N LEU A 145 0.53 13.25 -19.52
CA LEU A 145 0.27 11.85 -19.20
C LEU A 145 1.54 10.99 -19.34
N SER A 146 2.36 11.22 -20.37
CA SER A 146 3.64 10.53 -20.53
C SER A 146 4.61 10.86 -19.39
N ASP A 147 4.71 12.14 -19.00
CA ASP A 147 5.55 12.58 -17.91
C ASP A 147 5.10 11.96 -16.57
N SER A 148 3.78 11.85 -16.33
CA SER A 148 3.27 11.22 -15.12
C SER A 148 3.56 9.72 -15.07
N VAL A 149 3.35 8.99 -16.17
CA VAL A 149 3.68 7.56 -16.28
C VAL A 149 5.18 7.33 -16.11
N GLN A 150 6.03 8.19 -16.69
CA GLN A 150 7.47 8.10 -16.50
C GLN A 150 7.88 8.30 -15.04
N ALA A 151 7.24 9.25 -14.35
CA ALA A 151 7.47 9.49 -12.92
C ALA A 151 7.00 8.30 -12.07
N LEU A 152 5.80 7.77 -12.30
CA LEU A 152 5.31 6.55 -11.59
C LEU A 152 6.26 5.35 -11.80
N ASN A 153 6.74 5.14 -13.02
CA ASN A 153 7.74 4.12 -13.30
C ASN A 153 9.09 4.40 -12.62
N GLY A 154 9.44 5.68 -12.42
CA GLY A 154 10.56 6.11 -11.58
C GLY A 154 10.39 5.67 -10.14
N ALA A 155 9.22 5.92 -9.57
CA ALA A 155 8.87 5.47 -8.23
C ALA A 155 8.95 3.94 -8.12
N THR A 156 8.38 3.17 -9.06
CA THR A 156 8.43 1.69 -9.01
C THR A 156 9.85 1.14 -8.98
N ARG A 157 10.80 1.80 -9.66
CA ARG A 157 12.23 1.40 -9.63
C ARG A 157 12.92 1.70 -8.30
N SER A 158 12.31 2.52 -7.44
CA SER A 158 12.80 2.72 -6.09
C SER A 158 12.56 1.45 -5.26
N THR A 159 13.55 1.01 -4.51
CA THR A 159 13.42 -0.10 -3.55
C THR A 159 12.84 0.39 -2.21
N ALA A 160 12.04 1.46 -2.27
CA ALA A 160 11.46 2.15 -1.14
C ALA A 160 10.20 1.47 -0.61
N PHE A 161 9.45 0.83 -1.51
CA PHE A 161 8.14 0.28 -1.24
C PHE A 161 8.23 -1.13 -0.64
N ASP A 162 7.40 -1.40 0.36
CA ASP A 162 7.09 -2.77 0.77
C ASP A 162 6.12 -3.44 -0.23
N ALA A 163 5.77 -4.70 0.01
CA ALA A 163 4.91 -5.47 -0.90
C ALA A 163 3.50 -4.84 -1.05
N ALA A 164 2.94 -4.28 0.02
CA ALA A 164 1.61 -3.67 -0.01
C ALA A 164 1.65 -2.35 -0.78
N GLN A 165 2.66 -1.51 -0.54
CA GLN A 165 2.82 -0.25 -1.24
C GLN A 165 3.17 -0.43 -2.72
N ALA A 166 3.95 -1.47 -3.07
CA ALA A 166 4.24 -1.80 -4.45
C ALA A 166 2.97 -2.27 -5.19
N GLN A 167 2.12 -3.05 -4.53
CA GLN A 167 0.83 -3.47 -5.07
C GLN A 167 -0.08 -2.25 -5.30
N GLU A 168 -0.16 -1.33 -4.34
CA GLU A 168 -0.89 -0.07 -4.43
C GLU A 168 -0.41 0.81 -5.60
N LEU A 169 0.92 0.90 -5.82
CA LEU A 169 1.48 1.60 -6.97
C LEU A 169 1.11 0.94 -8.31
N GLY A 170 1.00 -0.39 -8.34
CA GLY A 170 0.45 -1.13 -9.48
C GLY A 170 -1.00 -0.75 -9.78
N VAL A 171 -1.82 -0.58 -8.74
CA VAL A 171 -3.21 -0.10 -8.87
C VAL A 171 -3.27 1.30 -9.45
N VAL A 172 -2.44 2.22 -8.94
CA VAL A 172 -2.30 3.58 -9.47
C VAL A 172 -1.96 3.56 -10.96
N ASN A 173 -1.01 2.73 -11.39
CA ASN A 173 -0.66 2.60 -12.82
C ASN A 173 -1.83 2.11 -13.69
N GLY A 174 -2.57 1.10 -13.22
CA GLY A 174 -3.77 0.60 -13.92
C GLY A 174 -4.85 1.67 -14.05
N LEU A 175 -5.15 2.37 -12.95
CA LEU A 175 -6.15 3.46 -12.94
C LEU A 175 -5.75 4.63 -13.86
N VAL A 176 -4.46 4.94 -14.00
CA VAL A 176 -3.98 5.94 -14.98
C VAL A 176 -4.27 5.49 -16.42
N GLY A 177 -4.18 4.18 -16.70
CA GLY A 177 -4.63 3.58 -17.95
C GLY A 177 -6.14 3.78 -18.17
N SER A 178 -6.96 3.46 -17.18
CA SER A 178 -8.42 3.67 -17.26
C SER A 178 -8.79 5.14 -17.45
N TYR A 179 -8.06 6.05 -16.77
CA TYR A 179 -8.20 7.50 -16.93
C TYR A 179 -7.95 7.93 -18.39
N ARG A 180 -6.87 7.42 -19.00
CA ARG A 180 -6.55 7.67 -20.41
C ARG A 180 -7.69 7.21 -21.32
N SER A 181 -8.20 6.01 -21.10
CA SER A 181 -9.31 5.44 -21.88
C SER A 181 -10.57 6.29 -21.79
N ALA A 182 -10.90 6.80 -20.60
CA ALA A 182 -12.05 7.69 -20.40
C ALA A 182 -11.90 9.03 -21.16
N VAL A 183 -10.71 9.63 -21.15
CA VAL A 183 -10.46 10.86 -21.94
C VAL A 183 -10.44 10.57 -23.44
N SER A 184 -9.93 9.40 -23.87
CA SER A 184 -10.02 8.97 -25.28
C SER A 184 -11.46 8.87 -25.75
N MET A 185 -12.35 8.30 -24.93
CA MET A 185 -13.78 8.24 -25.24
C MET A 185 -14.36 9.64 -25.48
N ALA A 186 -13.96 10.64 -24.69
CA ALA A 186 -14.40 12.01 -24.90
C ALA A 186 -13.90 12.61 -26.23
N SER A 187 -12.67 12.28 -26.63
CA SER A 187 -12.09 12.71 -27.91
C SER A 187 -12.73 12.04 -29.12
N GLU A 188 -12.96 10.73 -29.05
CA GLU A 188 -13.62 9.93 -30.09
C GLU A 188 -15.05 10.42 -30.34
N ASN A 189 -15.75 10.82 -29.27
CA ASN A 189 -17.13 11.31 -29.33
C ASN A 189 -17.23 12.84 -29.34
N ARG A 190 -16.23 13.54 -29.90
CA ARG A 190 -16.15 15.01 -29.89
C ARG A 190 -17.38 15.75 -30.41
N GLU A 191 -18.15 15.16 -31.34
CA GLU A 191 -19.37 15.76 -31.89
C GLU A 191 -20.61 15.47 -31.02
N ASP A 192 -20.59 14.39 -30.23
CA ASP A 192 -21.66 14.02 -29.32
C ASP A 192 -21.43 14.66 -27.95
N ARG A 193 -22.23 15.68 -27.64
CA ARG A 193 -22.12 16.43 -26.38
C ARG A 193 -22.26 15.52 -25.15
N ALA A 194 -23.19 14.57 -25.17
CA ALA A 194 -23.53 13.76 -24.01
C ALA A 194 -22.42 12.75 -23.72
N LEU A 195 -21.95 12.04 -24.76
CA LEU A 195 -20.85 11.08 -24.65
C LEU A 195 -19.50 11.76 -24.35
N ARG A 196 -19.24 12.92 -24.95
CA ARG A 196 -18.04 13.72 -24.63
C ARG A 196 -18.00 14.11 -23.16
N LYS A 197 -19.14 14.58 -22.63
CA LYS A 197 -19.28 14.92 -21.20
C LYS A 197 -19.13 13.68 -20.31
N ALA A 198 -19.68 12.54 -20.74
CA ALA A 198 -19.56 11.27 -20.01
C ALA A 198 -18.10 10.84 -19.86
N GLY A 199 -17.33 10.77 -20.96
CA GLY A 199 -15.91 10.40 -20.90
C GLY A 199 -15.08 11.32 -19.99
N LEU A 200 -15.32 12.63 -20.03
CA LEU A 200 -14.67 13.57 -19.10
C LEU A 200 -15.05 13.36 -17.65
N SER A 201 -16.33 13.03 -17.37
CA SER A 201 -16.81 12.75 -16.03
C SER A 201 -16.16 11.48 -15.48
N TYR A 202 -16.13 10.40 -16.26
CA TYR A 202 -15.51 9.15 -15.86
C TYR A 202 -14.02 9.33 -15.56
N GLY A 203 -13.30 10.09 -16.41
CA GLY A 203 -11.90 10.42 -16.18
C GLY A 203 -11.70 11.22 -14.88
N ALA A 204 -12.59 12.17 -14.59
CA ALA A 204 -12.55 12.94 -13.35
C ALA A 204 -12.80 12.06 -12.11
N ASP A 205 -13.77 11.13 -12.20
CA ASP A 205 -14.12 10.22 -11.10
C ASP A 205 -13.01 9.20 -10.81
N ILE A 206 -12.30 8.71 -11.83
CA ILE A 206 -11.12 7.84 -11.67
C ILE A 206 -9.95 8.61 -11.03
N LEU A 207 -9.75 9.87 -11.45
CA LEU A 207 -8.58 10.65 -11.06
C LEU A 207 -8.72 11.32 -9.69
N CYS A 208 -9.89 11.88 -9.38
CA CYS A 208 -10.14 12.72 -8.23
C CYS A 208 -11.17 12.07 -7.28
N GLU A 209 -10.93 12.12 -5.97
CA GLU A 209 -11.91 11.66 -4.98
C GLU A 209 -13.21 12.48 -5.01
N ARG A 210 -13.09 13.79 -5.28
CA ARG A 210 -14.21 14.72 -5.43
C ARG A 210 -13.91 15.74 -6.53
N PRO A 211 -14.35 15.52 -7.76
CA PRO A 211 -14.27 16.54 -8.80
C PRO A 211 -15.24 17.69 -8.50
N ASP A 212 -14.83 18.93 -8.77
CA ASP A 212 -15.75 20.07 -8.73
C ASP A 212 -16.75 20.04 -9.90
N ALA A 213 -17.71 20.96 -9.91
CA ALA A 213 -18.68 21.07 -11.01
C ALA A 213 -18.05 21.35 -12.39
N ALA A 214 -16.77 21.75 -12.43
CA ALA A 214 -15.97 21.95 -13.63
C ALA A 214 -15.04 20.76 -13.92
N LEU A 215 -15.24 19.60 -13.26
CA LEU A 215 -14.45 18.37 -13.40
C LEU A 215 -12.97 18.54 -13.07
N ARG A 216 -12.64 19.50 -12.20
CA ARG A 216 -11.29 19.73 -11.69
C ARG A 216 -11.11 19.01 -10.37
N CYS A 217 -9.93 18.43 -10.16
CA CYS A 217 -9.57 17.85 -8.87
C CYS A 217 -9.34 18.98 -7.85
N THR A 218 -10.32 19.23 -6.99
CA THR A 218 -10.11 20.05 -5.79
C THR A 218 -9.38 19.22 -4.73
N GLY A 219 -8.62 19.88 -3.85
CA GLY A 219 -7.89 19.20 -2.77
C GLY A 219 -8.78 18.43 -1.82
N PRO A 220 -8.17 17.64 -0.90
CA PRO A 220 -8.94 16.95 0.14
C PRO A 220 -9.86 17.94 0.83
N ALA A 221 -11.04 17.46 1.20
CA ALA A 221 -12.09 18.26 1.79
C ALA A 221 -11.56 19.05 3.00
N ASP A 222 -12.12 20.25 3.18
CA ASP A 222 -11.90 21.03 4.40
C ASP A 222 -12.19 20.12 5.61
N PRO A 223 -11.21 19.86 6.50
CA PRO A 223 -11.40 18.97 7.64
C PRO A 223 -12.56 19.40 8.54
N ASP A 224 -12.98 20.67 8.50
CA ASP A 224 -14.16 21.18 9.22
C ASP A 224 -15.51 20.81 8.56
N ASN A 225 -15.51 20.32 7.32
CA ASN A 225 -16.71 19.98 6.52
C ASN A 225 -16.69 18.54 5.97
N THR A 226 -15.82 17.69 6.51
CA THR A 226 -15.74 16.26 6.17
C THR A 226 -16.20 15.45 7.38
N SER A 227 -17.07 14.46 7.21
CA SER A 227 -17.47 13.60 8.33
C SER A 227 -16.27 12.76 8.79
N ALA A 228 -16.25 12.38 10.07
CA ALA A 228 -15.19 11.52 10.62
C ALA A 228 -15.07 10.18 9.85
N GLU A 229 -16.20 9.60 9.41
CA GLU A 229 -16.25 8.38 8.58
C GLU A 229 -15.63 8.54 7.20
N GLU A 230 -15.70 9.72 6.57
CA GLU A 230 -15.06 9.96 5.27
C GLU A 230 -13.54 10.17 5.39
N THR A 231 -13.04 10.46 6.59
CA THR A 231 -11.62 10.69 6.84
C THR A 231 -10.85 9.38 7.09
N GLU A 232 -11.57 8.32 7.50
CA GLU A 232 -11.00 7.00 7.81
C GLU A 232 -10.99 6.03 6.61
N ARG A 233 -11.77 6.29 5.55
CA ARG A 233 -11.87 5.38 4.40
C ARG A 233 -10.63 5.47 3.49
N PRO A 234 -10.06 4.34 3.04
CA PRO A 234 -8.93 4.35 2.10
C PRO A 234 -9.32 5.04 0.78
N PRO A 235 -8.42 5.80 0.17
CA PRO A 235 -8.72 6.53 -1.06
C PRO A 235 -8.90 5.58 -2.24
N THR A 236 -9.87 5.86 -3.10
CA THR A 236 -10.14 5.04 -4.30
C THR A 236 -9.58 5.66 -5.58
N SER A 237 -9.48 7.00 -5.62
CA SER A 237 -8.98 7.76 -6.77
C SER A 237 -7.46 7.73 -6.93
N VAL A 238 -6.98 7.91 -8.16
CA VAL A 238 -5.53 7.95 -8.48
C VAL A 238 -4.78 8.95 -7.60
N LEU A 239 -5.25 10.20 -7.54
CA LEU A 239 -4.55 11.25 -6.77
C LEU A 239 -4.65 11.01 -5.26
N GLY A 240 -5.76 10.43 -4.79
CA GLY A 240 -5.93 10.06 -3.39
C GLY A 240 -4.93 8.99 -2.96
N ARG A 241 -4.76 7.95 -3.77
CA ARG A 241 -3.81 6.85 -3.57
C ARG A 241 -2.36 7.31 -3.63
N ILE A 242 -1.99 8.11 -4.63
CA ILE A 242 -0.65 8.74 -4.69
C ILE A 242 -0.38 9.56 -3.43
N ALA A 243 -1.34 10.37 -2.97
CA ALA A 243 -1.19 11.17 -1.76
C ALA A 243 -1.09 10.31 -0.48
N ALA A 244 -1.74 9.14 -0.43
CA ALA A 244 -1.58 8.19 0.67
C ALA A 244 -0.17 7.60 0.71
N LEU A 245 0.34 7.11 -0.44
CA LEU A 245 1.72 6.63 -0.57
C LEU A 245 2.76 7.70 -0.21
N GLU A 246 2.58 8.94 -0.68
CA GLU A 246 3.41 10.09 -0.31
C GLU A 246 3.47 10.27 1.23
N ARG A 247 2.31 10.21 1.91
CA ARG A 247 2.22 10.34 3.38
C ARG A 247 2.86 9.16 4.10
N GLU A 248 2.63 7.93 3.65
CA GLU A 248 3.19 6.73 4.27
C GLU A 248 4.72 6.71 4.21
N LEU A 249 5.29 6.95 3.02
CA LEU A 249 6.74 7.04 2.83
C LEU A 249 7.35 8.19 3.66
N SER A 250 6.66 9.32 3.74
CA SER A 250 7.10 10.46 4.57
C SER A 250 7.07 10.10 6.06
N GLN A 251 6.05 9.40 6.53
CA GLN A 251 5.96 8.92 7.92
C GLN A 251 7.01 7.84 8.22
N GLU A 252 7.33 6.97 7.26
CA GLU A 252 8.40 5.98 7.41
C GLU A 252 9.76 6.68 7.56
N ALA A 253 10.00 7.72 6.76
CA ALA A 253 11.19 8.55 6.90
C ALA A 253 11.28 9.17 8.31
N GLU A 254 10.15 9.57 8.92
CA GLU A 254 10.08 10.13 10.27
C GLU A 254 10.30 9.10 11.40
N ARG A 255 9.63 7.94 11.32
CA ARG A 255 9.58 6.99 12.43
C ARG A 255 10.90 6.24 12.61
N GLY A 256 11.64 5.96 11.54
CA GLY A 256 12.78 5.04 11.58
C GLY A 256 12.36 3.65 12.10
N PRO A 257 13.27 2.66 12.18
CA PRO A 257 12.91 1.34 12.69
C PRO A 257 12.41 1.44 14.14
N ARG A 258 11.22 0.87 14.42
CA ARG A 258 10.49 0.89 15.71
C ARG A 258 11.26 0.30 16.92
N ALA A 259 12.50 -0.14 16.76
CA ALA A 259 13.27 -0.78 17.81
C ALA A 259 13.86 0.24 18.81
N PRO A 260 13.87 -0.03 20.14
CA PRO A 260 14.63 0.76 21.12
C PRO A 260 16.17 0.64 20.95
N ALA A 261 16.61 -0.16 19.98
CA ALA A 261 18.00 -0.49 19.70
C ALA A 261 18.94 0.71 19.51
N PRO A 262 18.62 1.79 18.75
CA PRO A 262 19.58 2.85 18.45
C PRO A 262 19.82 3.77 19.66
N VAL A 263 18.77 4.07 20.43
CA VAL A 263 18.89 4.83 21.68
C VAL A 263 19.70 4.03 22.70
N LEU A 264 19.42 2.73 22.80
CA LEU A 264 20.19 1.83 23.66
C LEU A 264 21.66 1.77 23.22
N LEU A 265 21.94 1.65 21.93
CA LEU A 265 23.30 1.63 21.38
C LEU A 265 24.06 2.91 21.70
N ALA A 266 23.44 4.07 21.51
CA ALA A 266 24.04 5.37 21.82
C ALA A 266 24.35 5.51 23.32
N VAL A 267 23.44 5.08 24.19
CA VAL A 267 23.65 5.08 25.65
C VAL A 267 24.79 4.15 26.03
N LEU A 268 24.84 2.93 25.48
CA LEU A 268 25.92 1.96 25.71
C LEU A 268 27.27 2.49 25.22
N ALA A 269 27.31 3.13 24.05
CA ALA A 269 28.50 3.75 23.49
C ALA A 269 29.04 4.87 24.40
N LEU A 270 28.16 5.74 24.92
CA LEU A 270 28.52 6.80 25.86
C LEU A 270 29.10 6.23 27.16
N LEU A 271 28.44 5.21 27.74
CA LEU A 271 28.90 4.55 28.97
C LEU A 271 30.26 3.86 28.78
N ALA A 272 30.44 3.13 27.67
CA ALA A 272 31.69 2.46 27.34
C ALA A 272 32.84 3.47 27.15
N THR A 273 32.58 4.57 26.45
CA THR A 273 33.58 5.64 26.21
C THR A 273 33.97 6.36 27.49
N ALA A 274 33.01 6.67 28.37
CA ALA A 274 33.27 7.26 29.69
C ALA A 274 34.10 6.31 30.58
N LEU A 275 33.77 5.01 30.57
CA LEU A 275 34.52 4.00 31.30
C LEU A 275 35.95 3.83 30.77
N PHE A 276 36.12 3.79 29.44
CA PHE A 276 37.42 3.75 28.79
C PHE A 276 38.27 4.99 29.16
N GLY A 277 37.72 6.20 29.02
CA GLY A 277 38.41 7.45 29.32
C GLY A 277 38.84 7.55 30.79
N THR A 278 37.97 7.16 31.73
CA THR A 278 38.32 7.15 33.17
C THR A 278 39.42 6.15 33.50
N VAL A 279 39.43 4.99 32.84
CA VAL A 279 40.48 3.97 33.00
C VAL A 279 41.79 4.40 32.37
N LEU A 280 41.76 5.01 31.18
CA LEU A 280 42.93 5.52 30.48
C LEU A 280 43.60 6.65 31.26
N ALA A 281 42.83 7.64 31.71
CA ALA A 281 43.33 8.77 32.48
C ALA A 281 43.94 8.32 33.83
N GLY A 282 43.31 7.36 34.49
CA GLY A 282 43.86 6.72 35.70
C GLY A 282 45.19 6.01 35.43
N THR A 283 45.30 5.31 34.31
CA THR A 283 46.52 4.59 33.90
C THR A 283 47.66 5.55 33.53
N LEU A 284 47.37 6.63 32.79
CA LEU A 284 48.33 7.69 32.46
C LEU A 284 48.86 8.38 33.73
N ARG A 285 47.97 8.71 34.67
CA ARG A 285 48.35 9.30 35.97
C ARG A 285 49.20 8.35 36.80
N PHE A 286 48.88 7.05 36.78
CA PHE A 286 49.67 6.01 37.43
C PHE A 286 51.09 5.93 36.87
N CYS A 287 51.24 5.87 35.54
CA CYS A 287 52.55 5.88 34.88
C CYS A 287 53.36 7.14 35.22
N ARG A 288 52.73 8.33 35.17
CA ARG A 288 53.41 9.60 35.45
C ARG A 288 53.83 9.74 36.92
N ARG A 289 52.99 9.35 37.87
CA ARG A 289 53.27 9.54 39.31
C ARG A 289 54.12 8.43 39.91
N ARG A 290 53.87 7.16 39.54
CA ARG A 290 54.50 6.00 40.19
C ARG A 290 55.70 5.47 39.42
N LEU A 291 55.65 5.49 38.08
CA LEU A 291 56.74 5.04 37.22
C LEU A 291 57.62 6.20 36.72
N ARG A 292 57.22 7.47 36.98
CA ARG A 292 57.86 8.69 36.44
C ARG A 292 58.06 8.65 34.92
N LEU A 293 57.21 7.91 34.21
CA LEU A 293 57.30 7.67 32.78
C LEU A 293 56.14 8.35 32.05
N ILE A 294 56.45 9.05 30.96
CA ILE A 294 55.47 9.54 30.00
C ILE A 294 55.35 8.49 28.89
N SER A 295 54.30 7.67 28.95
CA SER A 295 54.07 6.64 27.94
C SER A 295 53.54 7.26 26.64
N THR A 296 54.42 7.39 25.65
CA THR A 296 54.07 7.80 24.29
C THR A 296 52.95 6.94 23.66
N PRO A 297 52.90 5.59 23.79
CA PRO A 297 51.81 4.80 23.20
C PRO A 297 50.46 4.99 23.91
N LEU A 298 50.43 5.24 25.22
CA LEU A 298 49.16 5.52 25.92
C LEU A 298 48.62 6.92 25.60
N TRP A 299 49.50 7.91 25.41
CA TRP A 299 49.10 9.23 24.91
C TRP A 299 48.66 9.18 23.45
N ALA A 300 49.33 8.39 22.61
CA ALA A 300 48.90 8.13 21.23
C ALA A 300 47.50 7.49 21.20
N LEU A 301 47.23 6.49 22.04
CA LEU A 301 45.89 5.92 22.18
C LEU A 301 44.86 6.95 22.64
N ALA A 302 45.20 7.85 23.57
CA ALA A 302 44.29 8.91 24.00
C ALA A 302 43.93 9.87 22.86
N MET A 303 44.93 10.28 22.07
CA MET A 303 44.75 11.17 20.92
C MET A 303 43.94 10.50 19.81
N VAL A 304 44.28 9.27 19.44
CA VAL A 304 43.56 8.50 18.41
C VAL A 304 42.13 8.23 18.87
N ALA A 305 41.92 7.83 20.13
CA ALA A 305 40.58 7.60 20.63
C ALA A 305 39.73 8.87 20.65
N ALA A 306 40.29 10.01 21.05
CA ALA A 306 39.60 11.30 20.99
C ALA A 306 39.25 11.69 19.55
N ALA A 307 40.17 11.46 18.60
CA ALA A 307 39.93 11.70 17.19
C ALA A 307 38.83 10.78 16.61
N VAL A 308 38.89 9.48 16.88
CA VAL A 308 37.88 8.50 16.42
C VAL A 308 36.50 8.82 17.00
N CYS A 309 36.41 9.08 18.32
CA CYS A 309 35.15 9.43 18.96
C CYS A 309 34.60 10.77 18.44
N GLY A 310 35.46 11.77 18.27
CA GLY A 310 35.07 13.08 17.76
C GLY A 310 34.58 13.01 16.32
N LEU A 311 35.28 12.24 15.47
CA LEU A 311 34.93 12.06 14.06
C LEU A 311 33.60 11.32 13.91
N LEU A 312 33.45 10.14 14.54
CA LEU A 312 32.20 9.37 14.46
C LEU A 312 31.00 10.14 15.04
N ALA A 313 31.19 10.89 16.12
CA ALA A 313 30.12 11.71 16.70
C ALA A 313 29.76 12.92 15.83
N ALA A 314 30.76 13.60 15.24
CA ALA A 314 30.53 14.71 14.32
C ALA A 314 29.77 14.23 13.07
N GLY A 315 30.22 13.15 12.43
CA GLY A 315 29.56 12.58 11.26
C GLY A 315 28.13 12.12 11.56
N ALA A 316 27.90 11.46 12.71
CA ALA A 316 26.54 11.08 13.11
C ALA A 316 25.62 12.30 13.35
N VAL A 317 26.15 13.40 13.90
CA VAL A 317 25.38 14.63 14.13
C VAL A 317 25.07 15.35 12.81
N GLU A 318 26.05 15.45 11.91
CA GLU A 318 25.87 16.06 10.58
C GLU A 318 24.83 15.29 9.76
N GLU A 319 24.95 13.96 9.67
CA GLU A 319 23.99 13.12 8.98
C GLU A 319 22.58 13.19 9.61
N HIS A 320 22.48 13.23 10.94
CA HIS A 320 21.18 13.36 11.62
C HIS A 320 20.52 14.73 11.39
N LEU A 321 21.31 15.81 11.32
CA LEU A 321 20.81 17.14 10.98
C LEU A 321 20.33 17.19 9.52
N ALA A 322 21.08 16.57 8.61
CA ALA A 322 20.69 16.44 7.21
C ALA A 322 19.38 15.65 7.06
N GLN A 323 19.26 14.50 7.75
CA GLN A 323 18.02 13.72 7.77
C GLN A 323 16.82 14.54 8.27
N ARG A 324 16.98 15.36 9.32
CA ARG A 324 15.90 16.21 9.82
C ARG A 324 15.47 17.27 8.82
N ALA A 325 16.43 17.90 8.13
CA ALA A 325 16.14 18.90 7.12
C ALA A 325 15.42 18.27 5.91
N VAL A 326 15.93 17.13 5.43
CA VAL A 326 15.32 16.37 4.32
C VAL A 326 13.91 15.91 4.66
N ARG A 327 13.67 15.40 5.86
CA ARG A 327 12.30 15.03 6.30
C ARG A 327 11.34 16.21 6.21
N ALA A 328 11.77 17.39 6.68
CA ALA A 328 10.94 18.58 6.62
C ALA A 328 10.63 19.01 5.17
N ASP A 329 11.61 18.88 4.26
CA ASP A 329 11.37 19.19 2.84
C ASP A 329 10.42 18.16 2.20
N LEU A 330 10.57 16.86 2.49
CA LEU A 330 9.70 15.81 1.97
C LEU A 330 8.25 16.00 2.45
N THR A 331 8.04 16.29 3.74
CA THR A 331 6.70 16.59 4.26
C THR A 331 6.10 17.81 3.56
N ALA A 332 6.89 18.84 3.26
CA ALA A 332 6.44 20.01 2.52
C ALA A 332 6.06 19.72 1.05
N LEU A 333 6.53 18.62 0.44
CA LEU A 333 6.08 18.17 -0.88
C LEU A 333 4.68 17.52 -0.81
N THR A 334 4.40 16.83 0.29
CA THR A 334 3.11 16.15 0.53
C THR A 334 2.00 17.11 0.94
N GLU A 335 2.35 18.20 1.64
CA GLU A 335 1.42 19.25 2.03
C GLU A 335 1.18 20.21 0.85
N ARG A 336 0.01 20.10 0.21
CA ARG A 336 -0.42 21.04 -0.82
C ARG A 336 -0.44 22.46 -0.22
N PRO A 337 0.15 23.48 -0.88
CA PRO A 337 -0.04 24.86 -0.42
C PRO A 337 -1.54 25.17 -0.49
N THR A 338 -2.14 25.46 0.66
CA THR A 338 -3.56 25.82 0.85
C THR A 338 -3.92 27.20 0.28
N THR A 339 -3.22 27.65 -0.76
CA THR A 339 -3.61 28.87 -1.47
C THR A 339 -4.78 28.54 -2.38
N ALA A 340 -5.98 28.82 -1.89
CA ALA A 340 -7.19 28.89 -2.70
C ALA A 340 -6.88 29.60 -4.04
N PRO A 341 -7.31 29.05 -5.18
CA PRO A 341 -7.06 29.70 -6.46
C PRO A 341 -7.65 31.12 -6.42
N PRO A 342 -6.92 32.15 -6.89
CA PRO A 342 -7.49 33.49 -6.98
C PRO A 342 -8.77 33.45 -7.83
N PRO A 343 -9.79 34.26 -7.49
CA PRO A 343 -11.12 34.21 -8.12
C PRO A 343 -11.15 34.63 -9.60
N THR A 344 -9.99 34.87 -10.22
CA THR A 344 -9.86 35.35 -11.60
C THR A 344 -9.12 34.32 -12.45
N GLY A 345 -9.87 33.47 -13.14
CA GLY A 345 -9.35 32.46 -14.06
C GLY A 345 -8.65 33.07 -15.28
N ARG A 346 -7.32 33.11 -15.24
CA ARG A 346 -6.47 33.07 -16.45
C ARG A 346 -5.71 31.76 -16.46
N THR A 347 -5.77 31.03 -17.58
CA THR A 347 -5.10 29.74 -17.80
C THR A 347 -3.60 29.81 -17.53
N ASP A 348 -2.98 30.93 -17.93
CA ASP A 348 -1.54 31.16 -17.82
C ASP A 348 -1.07 31.16 -16.36
N GLN A 349 -1.87 31.67 -15.42
CA GLN A 349 -1.49 31.70 -14.01
C GLN A 349 -1.45 30.30 -13.40
N ALA A 350 -2.46 29.48 -13.67
CA ALA A 350 -2.51 28.13 -13.12
C ALA A 350 -1.50 27.19 -13.79
N ASP A 351 -1.09 27.46 -15.04
CA ASP A 351 0.03 26.74 -15.67
C ASP A 351 1.37 27.18 -15.06
N GLN A 352 1.55 28.49 -14.80
CA GLN A 352 2.71 29.02 -14.07
C GLN A 352 2.80 28.47 -12.64
N ASP A 353 1.67 28.33 -11.94
CA ASP A 353 1.64 27.79 -10.56
C ASP A 353 2.06 26.31 -10.54
N ALA A 354 1.66 25.54 -11.56
CA ALA A 354 2.05 24.14 -11.73
C ALA A 354 3.52 23.99 -12.14
N GLU A 355 4.03 24.82 -13.06
CA GLU A 355 5.46 24.88 -13.39
C GLU A 355 6.30 25.30 -12.18
N ALA A 356 5.81 26.26 -11.38
CA ALA A 356 6.44 26.64 -10.13
C ALA A 356 6.42 25.50 -9.11
N ALA A 357 5.38 24.65 -9.11
CA ALA A 357 5.32 23.45 -8.27
C ALA A 357 6.34 22.40 -8.72
N LEU A 358 6.43 22.09 -10.02
CA LEU A 358 7.45 21.17 -10.56
C LEU A 358 8.86 21.69 -10.29
N ALA A 359 9.12 22.98 -10.52
CA ALA A 359 10.40 23.60 -10.20
C ALA A 359 10.70 23.63 -8.68
N ARG A 360 9.69 23.57 -7.81
CA ARG A 360 9.89 23.36 -6.36
C ARG A 360 10.24 21.91 -6.06
N ILE A 361 9.57 20.94 -6.70
CA ILE A 361 9.85 19.50 -6.54
C ILE A 361 11.28 19.19 -7.00
N GLU A 362 11.67 19.62 -8.21
CA GLU A 362 13.03 19.42 -8.75
C GLU A 362 14.10 20.06 -7.87
N ARG A 363 13.88 21.30 -7.42
CA ARG A 363 14.79 21.96 -6.48
C ARG A 363 14.89 21.20 -5.16
N THR A 364 13.77 20.71 -4.64
CA THR A 364 13.77 19.92 -3.40
C THR A 364 14.56 18.64 -3.59
N ALA A 365 14.37 17.89 -4.69
CA ALA A 365 15.15 16.69 -4.99
C ALA A 365 16.66 16.97 -5.11
N ALA A 366 17.02 18.07 -5.78
CA ALA A 366 18.41 18.51 -5.91
C ALA A 366 19.00 18.94 -4.56
N GLU A 367 18.23 19.67 -3.74
CA GLU A 367 18.62 20.08 -2.39
C GLU A 367 18.75 18.88 -1.44
N VAL A 368 17.88 17.88 -1.53
CA VAL A 368 17.99 16.64 -0.75
C VAL A 368 19.28 15.92 -1.08
N THR A 369 19.59 15.76 -2.37
CA THR A 369 20.84 15.15 -2.83
C THR A 369 22.05 15.96 -2.37
N ALA A 370 22.04 17.28 -2.60
CA ALA A 370 23.13 18.18 -2.23
C ALA A 370 23.37 18.24 -0.71
N ARG A 371 22.31 18.34 0.11
CA ARG A 371 22.43 18.34 1.58
C ARG A 371 23.03 17.04 2.08
N PHE A 372 22.71 15.92 1.45
CA PHE A 372 23.30 14.64 1.79
C PHE A 372 24.74 14.48 1.29
N ASP A 373 25.13 15.13 0.19
CA ASP A 373 26.52 15.18 -0.30
C ASP A 373 27.38 16.16 0.53
N GLU A 374 26.79 17.26 1.02
CA GLU A 374 27.43 18.23 1.92
C GLU A 374 27.58 17.70 3.34
N ALA A 375 26.57 16.97 3.85
CA ALA A 375 26.63 16.27 5.14
C ALA A 375 27.62 15.09 5.13
N GLY A 376 28.24 14.83 3.99
CA GLY A 376 29.52 14.15 3.96
C GLY A 376 30.04 13.97 2.54
N PRO A 377 31.26 14.42 2.18
CA PRO A 377 31.86 14.03 0.92
C PRO A 377 31.85 12.51 0.81
N VAL A 378 31.65 12.00 -0.40
CA VAL A 378 31.73 10.58 -0.78
C VAL A 378 32.94 9.94 -0.07
N GLY A 379 32.72 9.29 1.09
CA GLY A 379 33.83 8.81 1.91
C GLY A 379 33.73 8.89 3.43
N TRP A 380 32.68 9.44 4.07
CA TRP A 380 32.58 9.37 5.54
C TRP A 380 32.51 7.94 6.09
N ALA A 381 31.76 7.04 5.44
CA ALA A 381 31.79 5.62 5.78
C ALA A 381 33.19 5.00 5.62
N GLN A 382 33.93 5.38 4.58
CA GLN A 382 35.31 4.92 4.38
C GLN A 382 36.25 5.52 5.45
N THR A 383 36.08 6.80 5.77
CA THR A 383 36.85 7.53 6.80
C THR A 383 36.58 6.95 8.18
N ALA A 384 35.33 6.63 8.49
CA ALA A 384 34.92 5.93 9.70
C ALA A 384 35.57 4.53 9.79
N ARG A 385 35.54 3.74 8.71
CA ARG A 385 36.22 2.43 8.64
C ARG A 385 37.72 2.56 8.88
N ILE A 386 38.39 3.52 8.24
CA ILE A 386 39.82 3.79 8.41
C ILE A 386 40.13 4.24 9.85
N ALA A 387 39.35 5.18 10.39
CA ALA A 387 39.52 5.70 11.75
C ALA A 387 39.36 4.60 12.80
N VAL A 388 38.35 3.74 12.66
CA VAL A 388 38.16 2.55 13.51
C VAL A 388 39.38 1.62 13.41
N GLY A 389 39.91 1.40 12.20
CA GLY A 389 41.15 0.63 11.98
C GLY A 389 42.36 1.19 12.75
N PHE A 390 42.59 2.51 12.70
CA PHE A 390 43.63 3.18 13.48
C PHE A 390 43.38 3.06 15.00
N GLY A 391 42.12 3.17 15.44
CA GLY A 391 41.73 2.98 16.84
C GLY A 391 42.09 1.58 17.35
N VAL A 392 41.78 0.54 16.58
CA VAL A 392 42.13 -0.86 16.88
C VAL A 392 43.66 -1.01 17.00
N ALA A 393 44.42 -0.50 16.02
CA ALA A 393 45.88 -0.56 16.05
C ALA A 393 46.48 0.13 17.29
N ALA A 394 45.99 1.32 17.63
CA ALA A 394 46.42 2.07 18.81
C ALA A 394 46.08 1.33 20.12
N ALA A 395 44.92 0.67 20.20
CA ALA A 395 44.52 -0.11 21.37
C ALA A 395 45.46 -1.32 21.59
N LEU A 396 45.81 -2.01 20.51
CA LEU A 396 46.76 -3.14 20.55
C LEU A 396 48.18 -2.68 20.94
N ALA A 397 48.66 -1.58 20.36
CA ALA A 397 49.96 -1.00 20.68
C ALA A 397 50.07 -0.56 22.16
N ALA A 398 49.01 0.02 22.72
CA ALA A 398 48.94 0.36 24.13
C ALA A 398 48.97 -0.88 25.04
N GLY A 399 48.29 -1.97 24.64
CA GLY A 399 48.35 -3.27 25.33
C GLY A 399 49.76 -3.86 25.36
N LEU A 400 50.47 -3.83 24.21
CA LEU A 400 51.86 -4.26 24.07
C LEU A 400 52.82 -3.40 24.90
N ALA A 401 52.63 -2.08 24.92
CA ALA A 401 53.43 -1.18 25.74
C ALA A 401 53.26 -1.46 27.25
N LEU A 402 52.02 -1.66 27.70
CA LEU A 402 51.72 -2.05 29.08
C LEU A 402 52.30 -3.42 29.44
N TYR A 403 52.39 -4.35 28.48
CA TYR A 403 53.08 -5.62 28.66
C TYR A 403 54.59 -5.42 28.84
N GLY A 404 55.20 -4.56 28.02
CA GLY A 404 56.63 -4.17 28.13
C GLY A 404 56.95 -3.56 29.49
N TYR A 405 56.18 -2.56 29.94
CA TYR A 405 56.35 -1.93 31.26
C TYR A 405 56.20 -2.93 32.42
N GLY A 406 55.45 -4.02 32.22
CA GLY A 406 55.27 -5.07 33.20
C GLY A 406 56.43 -6.06 33.30
N ARG A 407 57.32 -6.16 32.30
CA ARG A 407 58.46 -7.09 32.31
C ARG A 407 59.54 -6.70 33.32
N GLU A 408 59.72 -5.40 33.57
CA GLU A 408 60.75 -4.87 34.47
C GLU A 408 60.43 -5.05 35.96
N TYR A 409 59.20 -5.43 36.31
CA TYR A 409 58.74 -5.60 37.70
C TYR A 409 58.26 -7.03 37.94
N PRO A 410 59.13 -7.94 38.44
CA PRO A 410 58.74 -9.30 38.78
C PRO A 410 57.60 -9.30 39.79
N SER A 411 56.61 -10.17 39.60
CA SER A 411 55.59 -10.42 40.61
C SER A 411 56.24 -11.04 41.85
N ALA A 412 56.00 -10.49 43.03
CA ALA A 412 56.53 -10.94 44.34
C ALA A 412 56.21 -12.40 44.72
N ARG A 413 55.60 -13.19 43.83
CA ARG A 413 55.43 -14.64 43.98
C ARG A 413 56.67 -15.48 43.63
N ALA A 414 57.70 -14.88 43.03
CA ALA A 414 58.93 -15.60 42.66
C ALA A 414 60.07 -15.48 43.68
N ALA A 415 59.93 -14.64 44.72
CA ALA A 415 61.00 -14.34 45.66
C ALA A 415 60.58 -14.64 47.11
N VAL A 416 60.12 -15.86 47.40
CA VAL A 416 60.14 -16.42 48.76
C VAL A 416 60.28 -17.94 48.64
N LEU A 417 61.50 -18.44 48.75
CA LEU A 417 61.76 -19.75 49.33
C LEU A 417 62.54 -19.49 50.63
N PRO A 418 62.00 -19.92 51.77
CA PRO A 418 62.84 -20.72 52.64
C PRO A 418 62.17 -22.04 53.01
N SER A 419 63.05 -23.02 53.17
CA SER A 419 62.90 -24.36 53.75
C SER A 419 62.25 -24.37 55.14
N GLY A 420 61.38 -25.35 55.40
CA GLY A 420 60.92 -25.72 56.76
C GLY A 420 59.45 -26.17 56.84
N PRO A 421 59.10 -27.31 57.47
CA PRO A 421 57.82 -27.99 57.28
C PRO A 421 56.75 -27.62 58.31
N GLY A 422 55.48 -27.72 57.90
CA GLY A 422 54.33 -27.90 58.80
C GLY A 422 53.35 -26.73 58.85
N GLY A 423 52.07 -27.03 58.60
CA GLY A 423 50.95 -26.24 59.14
C GLY A 423 50.07 -25.47 58.15
N ARG A 424 49.11 -26.18 57.56
CA ARG A 424 47.73 -25.74 57.21
C ARG A 424 47.50 -24.26 56.81
N ARG A 425 47.33 -23.99 55.50
CA ARG A 425 46.43 -22.91 55.00
C ARG A 425 45.72 -23.31 53.70
N ALA A 426 44.65 -24.10 53.83
CA ALA A 426 43.62 -24.22 52.80
C ALA A 426 42.57 -23.13 53.03
N GLY A 427 42.44 -22.15 52.13
CA GLY A 427 41.36 -21.16 52.19
C GLY A 427 41.48 -19.97 51.23
N ALA A 428 42.68 -19.43 51.01
CA ALA A 428 42.83 -18.17 50.28
C ALA A 428 42.99 -18.30 48.74
N ARG A 429 43.25 -19.50 48.21
CA ARG A 429 43.53 -19.72 46.77
C ARG A 429 42.28 -19.89 45.89
N ARG A 430 41.09 -20.16 46.46
CA ARG A 430 39.86 -20.39 45.67
C ARG A 430 39.09 -19.12 45.27
N ARG A 431 39.20 -18.00 46.01
CA ARG A 431 38.46 -16.75 45.71
C ARG A 431 39.03 -15.95 44.53
N GLY A 432 40.35 -15.96 44.33
CA GLY A 432 41.00 -15.21 43.22
C GLY A 432 40.83 -15.84 41.84
N ARG A 433 40.77 -17.17 41.74
CA ARG A 433 40.52 -17.89 40.47
C ARG A 433 39.07 -17.80 40.01
N ARG A 434 38.08 -17.84 40.92
CA ARG A 434 36.66 -17.68 40.58
C ARG A 434 36.33 -16.28 40.03
N ALA A 435 36.90 -15.22 40.60
CA ALA A 435 36.67 -13.85 40.13
C ALA A 435 37.37 -13.51 38.79
N LEU A 436 38.42 -14.25 38.41
CA LEU A 436 39.07 -14.10 37.10
C LEU A 436 38.28 -14.84 36.03
N VAL A 437 37.86 -16.09 36.30
CA VAL A 437 37.03 -16.91 35.40
C VAL A 437 35.68 -16.25 35.12
N VAL A 438 35.00 -15.70 36.15
CA VAL A 438 33.74 -14.97 35.97
C VAL A 438 33.92 -13.71 35.11
N ARG A 439 35.06 -13.00 35.19
CA ARG A 439 35.32 -11.80 34.38
C ARG A 439 35.66 -12.11 32.93
N THR A 440 36.39 -13.20 32.66
CA THR A 440 36.62 -13.69 31.30
C THR A 440 35.36 -14.27 30.67
N LEU A 441 34.50 -14.94 31.46
CA LEU A 441 33.20 -15.44 30.98
C LEU A 441 32.22 -14.30 30.72
N LEU A 442 32.20 -13.23 31.53
CA LEU A 442 31.37 -12.05 31.29
C LEU A 442 31.83 -11.28 30.04
N GLY A 443 33.15 -11.17 29.82
CA GLY A 443 33.72 -10.55 28.62
C GLY A 443 33.47 -11.36 27.34
N ALA A 444 33.57 -12.70 27.42
CA ALA A 444 33.20 -13.58 26.32
C ALA A 444 31.69 -13.53 26.05
N ALA A 445 30.85 -13.55 27.09
CA ALA A 445 29.39 -13.43 26.98
C ALA A 445 28.96 -12.11 26.33
N LEU A 446 29.56 -10.98 26.71
CA LEU A 446 29.31 -9.67 26.08
C LEU A 446 29.76 -9.62 24.61
N PHE A 447 30.86 -10.31 24.27
CA PHE A 447 31.34 -10.41 22.88
C PHE A 447 30.45 -11.32 22.02
N THR A 448 29.94 -12.43 22.57
CA THR A 448 28.93 -13.27 21.90
C THR A 448 27.58 -12.58 21.79
N VAL A 449 27.14 -11.80 22.78
CA VAL A 449 25.89 -11.02 22.68
C VAL A 449 26.01 -9.95 21.60
N ALA A 450 27.17 -9.27 21.50
CA ALA A 450 27.45 -8.32 20.43
C ALA A 450 27.53 -8.98 19.04
N ALA A 451 28.12 -10.18 18.94
CA ALA A 451 28.18 -10.96 17.70
C ALA A 451 26.82 -11.55 17.30
N LEU A 452 26.00 -11.97 18.27
CA LEU A 452 24.64 -12.47 18.06
C LEU A 452 23.68 -11.34 17.68
N SER A 453 23.87 -10.11 18.17
CA SER A 453 23.08 -8.95 17.73
C SER A 453 23.37 -8.51 16.30
N VAL A 454 24.53 -8.86 15.71
CA VAL A 454 24.79 -8.66 14.28
C VAL A 454 24.16 -9.77 13.43
N TYR A 455 24.02 -10.98 13.99
CA TYR A 455 23.39 -12.12 13.31
C TYR A 455 21.86 -12.13 13.41
N ALA A 456 21.28 -11.51 14.43
CA ALA A 456 19.84 -11.44 14.65
C ALA A 456 19.13 -10.36 13.81
N CYS A 457 19.87 -9.59 13.00
CA CYS A 457 19.31 -8.54 12.14
C CYS A 457 19.12 -8.97 10.68
N THR A 458 19.24 -10.26 10.35
CA THR A 458 19.07 -10.78 8.99
C THR A 458 18.00 -11.87 8.89
N GLY A 459 17.00 -11.85 9.77
CA GLY A 459 15.78 -12.62 9.53
C GLY A 459 14.95 -11.88 8.50
N ASP A 460 14.89 -12.36 7.26
CA ASP A 460 13.85 -11.96 6.32
C ASP A 460 12.50 -12.28 6.97
N GLU A 461 11.66 -11.26 7.18
CA GLU A 461 10.27 -11.53 7.53
C GLU A 461 9.59 -12.27 6.36
N PRO A 462 8.73 -13.27 6.64
CA PRO A 462 8.02 -13.97 5.59
C PRO A 462 7.19 -12.98 4.76
N ARG A 463 7.29 -13.07 3.43
CA ARG A 463 6.56 -12.21 2.49
C ARG A 463 5.06 -12.49 2.58
N LYS A 464 4.27 -11.44 2.83
CA LYS A 464 2.79 -11.47 2.79
C LYS A 464 2.26 -12.02 1.47
N VAL A 465 1.08 -12.63 1.50
CA VAL A 465 0.33 -13.01 0.29
C VAL A 465 -0.35 -11.77 -0.29
N THR A 466 -0.02 -11.37 -1.51
CA THR A 466 -0.65 -10.22 -2.17
C THR A 466 -1.96 -10.63 -2.83
N VAL A 467 -3.06 -9.94 -2.49
CA VAL A 467 -4.42 -10.24 -2.96
C VAL A 467 -4.99 -9.01 -3.65
N LEU A 468 -5.30 -9.12 -4.94
CA LEU A 468 -5.96 -8.07 -5.72
C LEU A 468 -7.46 -8.40 -5.84
N GLY A 469 -8.36 -7.44 -5.61
CA GLY A 469 -9.81 -7.69 -5.75
C GLY A 469 -10.67 -6.45 -6.02
N PRO A 470 -11.97 -6.65 -6.30
CA PRO A 470 -12.87 -5.57 -6.73
C PRO A 470 -13.34 -4.68 -5.57
N TRP A 471 -13.38 -5.22 -4.35
CA TRP A 471 -14.05 -4.58 -3.24
C TRP A 471 -13.24 -3.40 -2.72
N THR A 472 -13.86 -2.23 -2.79
CA THR A 472 -13.39 -0.98 -2.19
C THR A 472 -14.47 -0.43 -1.25
N ASP A 473 -14.16 0.64 -0.54
CA ASP A 473 -15.13 1.35 0.30
C ASP A 473 -15.78 0.41 1.35
N GLY A 474 -17.11 0.46 1.50
CA GLY A 474 -17.83 -0.35 2.48
C GLY A 474 -17.94 -1.84 2.16
N GLU A 475 -17.45 -2.29 1.00
CA GLU A 475 -17.38 -3.72 0.66
C GLU A 475 -16.07 -4.37 1.10
N GLU A 476 -15.03 -3.57 1.35
CA GLU A 476 -13.70 -4.05 1.69
C GLU A 476 -13.66 -4.67 3.09
N ASP A 477 -14.14 -3.97 4.13
CA ASP A 477 -14.04 -4.43 5.52
C ASP A 477 -14.63 -5.84 5.75
N PRO A 478 -15.81 -6.20 5.22
CA PRO A 478 -16.35 -7.55 5.37
C PRO A 478 -15.47 -8.62 4.70
N PHE A 479 -14.84 -8.30 3.56
CA PHE A 479 -13.92 -9.23 2.90
C PHE A 479 -12.61 -9.36 3.68
N LEU A 480 -12.09 -8.27 4.25
CA LEU A 480 -10.91 -8.32 5.12
C LEU A 480 -11.15 -9.22 6.34
N ALA A 481 -12.36 -9.21 6.93
CA ALA A 481 -12.71 -10.15 7.99
C ALA A 481 -12.65 -11.61 7.54
N ALA A 482 -13.03 -11.91 6.29
CA ALA A 482 -12.91 -13.23 5.70
C ALA A 482 -11.44 -13.64 5.52
N LEU A 483 -10.58 -12.71 5.07
CA LEU A 483 -9.14 -12.92 4.96
C LEU A 483 -8.49 -13.12 6.33
N ASP A 484 -8.86 -12.34 7.34
CA ASP A 484 -8.36 -12.47 8.72
C ASP A 484 -8.69 -13.85 9.29
N ALA A 485 -9.90 -14.36 9.02
CA ALA A 485 -10.33 -15.70 9.44
C ALA A 485 -9.47 -16.83 8.82
N THR A 486 -8.78 -16.59 7.71
CA THR A 486 -7.85 -17.58 7.15
C THR A 486 -6.59 -17.77 8.01
N GLY A 487 -6.20 -16.75 8.78
CA GLY A 487 -4.97 -16.75 9.58
C GLY A 487 -3.68 -16.61 8.77
N ILE A 488 -3.77 -16.26 7.48
CA ILE A 488 -2.64 -16.03 6.58
C ILE A 488 -2.29 -14.54 6.59
N ASP A 489 -1.00 -14.21 6.61
CA ASP A 489 -0.58 -12.81 6.51
C ASP A 489 -0.72 -12.34 5.05
N TYR A 490 -1.55 -11.33 4.83
CA TYR A 490 -1.91 -10.85 3.50
C TYR A 490 -1.69 -9.34 3.34
N ALA A 491 -1.61 -8.91 2.08
CA ALA A 491 -1.73 -7.54 1.64
C ALA A 491 -2.86 -7.48 0.61
N TYR A 492 -4.02 -6.95 0.99
CA TYR A 492 -5.14 -6.77 0.08
C TYR A 492 -5.06 -5.41 -0.59
N THR A 493 -5.44 -5.35 -1.87
CA THR A 493 -5.65 -4.08 -2.55
C THR A 493 -6.90 -4.14 -3.41
N GLY A 494 -7.88 -3.31 -3.06
CA GLY A 494 -9.13 -3.15 -3.80
C GLY A 494 -8.98 -2.16 -4.97
N THR A 495 -9.54 -2.48 -6.13
CA THR A 495 -9.62 -1.55 -7.28
C THR A 495 -10.84 -1.82 -8.15
N ARG A 496 -11.40 -0.74 -8.73
CA ARG A 496 -12.46 -0.85 -9.75
C ARG A 496 -11.93 -0.96 -11.17
N SER A 497 -10.61 -0.84 -11.34
CA SER A 497 -9.89 -1.00 -12.61
C SER A 497 -9.13 -2.33 -12.64
N LEU A 498 -9.76 -3.42 -12.18
CA LEU A 498 -9.11 -4.71 -11.98
C LEU A 498 -8.26 -5.16 -13.16
N ARG A 499 -8.84 -5.18 -14.35
CA ARG A 499 -8.15 -5.59 -15.58
C ARG A 499 -6.90 -4.76 -15.86
N ASP A 500 -7.05 -3.44 -15.93
CA ASP A 500 -5.95 -2.54 -16.28
C ASP A 500 -4.83 -2.62 -15.23
N THR A 501 -5.20 -2.76 -13.95
CA THR A 501 -4.26 -2.98 -12.85
C THR A 501 -3.51 -4.30 -12.97
N LEU A 502 -4.22 -5.41 -13.16
CA LEU A 502 -3.61 -6.74 -13.25
C LEU A 502 -2.72 -6.86 -14.48
N LEU A 503 -3.17 -6.36 -15.64
CA LEU A 503 -2.35 -6.30 -16.85
C LEU A 503 -1.06 -5.48 -16.63
N ALA A 504 -1.14 -4.33 -15.98
CA ALA A 504 0.03 -3.53 -15.66
C ALA A 504 1.01 -4.26 -14.73
N GLN A 505 0.49 -4.97 -13.72
CA GLN A 505 1.30 -5.76 -12.79
C GLN A 505 1.97 -6.97 -13.46
N LEU A 506 1.26 -7.68 -14.34
CA LEU A 506 1.81 -8.77 -15.15
C LEU A 506 2.92 -8.27 -16.09
N GLN A 507 2.70 -7.15 -16.79
CA GLN A 507 3.71 -6.54 -17.66
C GLN A 507 4.95 -6.05 -16.90
N ALA A 508 4.77 -5.59 -15.66
CA ALA A 508 5.86 -5.20 -14.78
C ALA A 508 6.64 -6.38 -14.19
N GLY A 509 6.18 -7.62 -14.39
CA GLY A 509 6.79 -8.82 -13.80
C GLY A 509 6.57 -8.91 -12.29
N SER A 510 5.48 -8.33 -11.78
CA SER A 510 5.12 -8.30 -10.37
C SER A 510 3.63 -8.60 -10.17
N PRO A 511 3.14 -9.78 -10.59
CA PRO A 511 1.74 -10.16 -10.38
C PRO A 511 1.39 -10.25 -8.89
N PRO A 512 0.10 -10.10 -8.52
CA PRO A 512 -0.36 -10.49 -7.20
C PRO A 512 -0.26 -12.01 -7.04
N ASP A 513 -0.19 -12.52 -5.81
CA ASP A 513 -0.21 -13.96 -5.58
C ASP A 513 -1.61 -14.54 -5.91
N VAL A 514 -2.66 -13.82 -5.52
CA VAL A 514 -4.07 -14.13 -5.82
C VAL A 514 -4.75 -12.91 -6.42
N ALA A 515 -5.52 -13.08 -7.49
CA ALA A 515 -6.43 -12.04 -8.00
C ALA A 515 -7.87 -12.55 -8.02
N ILE A 516 -8.79 -11.64 -7.70
CA ILE A 516 -10.23 -11.88 -7.71
C ILE A 516 -10.82 -11.03 -8.84
N LEU A 517 -11.38 -11.70 -9.83
CA LEU A 517 -11.90 -11.11 -11.07
C LEU A 517 -13.37 -11.47 -11.23
N ASN A 518 -14.14 -10.58 -11.83
CA ASN A 518 -15.56 -10.81 -12.11
C ASN A 518 -15.84 -11.23 -13.57
N SER A 519 -14.79 -11.39 -14.39
CA SER A 519 -14.92 -11.74 -15.81
C SER A 519 -14.27 -13.09 -16.12
N LEU A 520 -15.08 -14.06 -16.56
CA LEU A 520 -14.59 -15.34 -17.08
C LEU A 520 -13.81 -15.15 -18.38
N GLY A 521 -14.23 -14.21 -19.23
CA GLY A 521 -13.50 -13.88 -20.46
C GLY A 521 -12.04 -13.50 -20.18
N GLU A 522 -11.79 -12.63 -19.19
CA GLU A 522 -10.43 -12.26 -18.77
C GLU A 522 -9.65 -13.43 -18.18
N LEU A 523 -10.27 -14.20 -17.29
CA LEU A 523 -9.63 -15.37 -16.68
C LEU A 523 -9.22 -16.41 -17.72
N SER A 524 -10.04 -16.60 -18.76
CA SER A 524 -9.71 -17.50 -19.87
C SER A 524 -8.51 -17.01 -20.71
N GLU A 525 -8.36 -15.69 -20.89
CA GLU A 525 -7.17 -15.13 -21.55
C GLU A 525 -5.91 -15.40 -20.71
N TYR A 526 -5.98 -15.17 -19.39
CA TYR A 526 -4.85 -15.46 -18.49
C TYR A 526 -4.50 -16.95 -18.44
N ALA A 527 -5.49 -17.84 -18.51
CA ALA A 527 -5.28 -19.28 -18.54
C ALA A 527 -4.59 -19.70 -19.86
N ARG A 528 -5.05 -19.14 -20.99
CA ARG A 528 -4.42 -19.36 -22.30
C ARG A 528 -2.98 -18.88 -22.34
N ASP A 529 -2.72 -17.72 -21.74
CA ASP A 529 -1.39 -17.09 -21.77
C ASP A 529 -0.47 -17.65 -20.66
N GLY A 530 -0.95 -18.60 -19.85
CA GLY A 530 -0.19 -19.25 -18.78
C GLY A 530 0.13 -18.35 -17.58
N SER A 531 -0.57 -17.22 -17.46
CA SER A 531 -0.38 -16.26 -16.36
C SER A 531 -1.12 -16.65 -15.07
N VAL A 532 -2.18 -17.47 -15.20
CA VAL A 532 -2.92 -18.04 -14.06
C VAL A 532 -2.69 -19.55 -14.02
N LEU A 533 -2.59 -20.10 -12.81
CA LEU A 533 -2.24 -21.49 -12.59
C LEU A 533 -3.51 -22.36 -12.49
N PRO A 534 -3.50 -23.59 -13.06
CA PRO A 534 -4.62 -24.52 -12.90
C PRO A 534 -4.76 -24.92 -11.42
N LEU A 535 -6.00 -25.15 -10.98
CA LEU A 535 -6.26 -25.59 -9.61
C LEU A 535 -5.59 -26.97 -9.38
N PRO A 536 -4.91 -27.17 -8.24
CA PRO A 536 -4.41 -28.48 -7.88
C PRO A 536 -5.54 -29.44 -7.54
N GLU A 537 -5.27 -30.74 -7.69
CA GLU A 537 -6.20 -31.82 -7.30
C GLU A 537 -6.66 -31.63 -5.84
N GLY A 538 -7.98 -31.68 -5.62
CA GLY A 538 -8.62 -31.50 -4.31
C GLY A 538 -9.02 -30.06 -4.00
N LEU A 539 -8.72 -29.09 -4.87
CA LEU A 539 -9.27 -27.74 -4.82
C LEU A 539 -10.26 -27.47 -5.98
N ASP A 540 -10.21 -28.29 -7.02
CA ASP A 540 -11.14 -28.30 -8.16
C ASP A 540 -12.59 -28.59 -7.77
N ASP A 541 -12.84 -29.31 -6.67
CA ASP A 541 -14.19 -29.48 -6.10
C ASP A 541 -14.87 -28.15 -5.72
N ALA A 542 -14.09 -27.07 -5.53
CA ALA A 542 -14.62 -25.74 -5.25
C ALA A 542 -14.91 -24.92 -6.52
N ALA A 543 -14.57 -25.42 -7.71
CA ALA A 543 -14.90 -24.83 -9.00
C ALA A 543 -16.33 -25.23 -9.41
N VAL A 544 -17.32 -24.47 -8.93
CA VAL A 544 -18.75 -24.75 -9.14
C VAL A 544 -19.28 -23.96 -10.35
N GLY A 545 -20.02 -24.64 -11.24
CA GLY A 545 -20.71 -24.02 -12.37
C GLY A 545 -21.89 -23.13 -11.98
N PRO A 546 -22.34 -22.21 -12.86
CA PRO A 546 -21.68 -21.81 -14.12
C PRO A 546 -20.50 -20.84 -13.89
N TRP A 547 -20.10 -20.58 -12.65
CA TRP A 547 -19.07 -19.57 -12.33
C TRP A 547 -17.62 -20.05 -12.53
N ALA A 548 -17.38 -21.36 -12.64
CA ALA A 548 -16.06 -21.91 -12.91
C ALA A 548 -16.09 -23.04 -13.96
N PRO A 549 -16.42 -22.72 -15.22
CA PRO A 549 -16.29 -23.66 -16.32
C PRO A 549 -14.82 -24.07 -16.51
N GLU A 550 -14.60 -25.30 -16.99
CA GLU A 550 -13.26 -25.72 -17.34
C GLU A 550 -12.75 -24.96 -18.57
N VAL A 551 -11.45 -24.68 -18.60
CA VAL A 551 -10.78 -24.04 -19.73
C VAL A 551 -9.82 -25.02 -20.37
N THR A 552 -9.93 -25.16 -21.70
CA THR A 552 -8.93 -25.89 -22.49
C THR A 552 -7.77 -24.98 -22.85
N ALA A 553 -6.63 -25.16 -22.17
CA ALA A 553 -5.39 -24.43 -22.42
C ALA A 553 -4.17 -25.37 -22.40
N ALA A 554 -3.04 -24.90 -22.93
CA ALA A 554 -1.78 -25.62 -22.80
C ALA A 554 -1.25 -25.44 -21.37
N ASP A 555 -0.75 -26.52 -20.77
CA ASP A 555 0.11 -26.38 -19.58
C ASP A 555 1.32 -25.50 -19.95
N GLY A 556 1.73 -24.58 -19.07
CA GLY A 556 2.82 -23.61 -19.33
C GLY A 556 4.06 -24.22 -20.01
N ASP A 557 4.82 -23.38 -20.72
CA ASP A 557 5.98 -23.77 -21.56
C ASP A 557 5.68 -24.80 -22.67
N GLY A 558 4.43 -24.84 -23.17
CA GLY A 558 4.07 -25.70 -24.31
C GLY A 558 3.79 -27.16 -23.92
N GLY A 559 3.32 -27.37 -22.69
CA GLY A 559 2.80 -28.66 -22.21
C GLY A 559 1.52 -29.11 -22.94
N PRO A 560 1.00 -30.29 -22.58
CA PRO A 560 -0.19 -30.85 -23.22
C PRO A 560 -1.41 -29.94 -23.01
N VAL A 561 -2.26 -29.86 -24.04
CA VAL A 561 -3.55 -29.18 -23.97
C VAL A 561 -4.51 -30.05 -23.16
N ALA A 562 -5.06 -29.51 -22.08
CA ALA A 562 -6.03 -30.19 -21.22
C ALA A 562 -7.13 -29.22 -20.77
N SER A 563 -8.33 -29.76 -20.57
CA SER A 563 -9.43 -29.05 -19.90
C SER A 563 -9.20 -29.11 -18.39
N ARG A 564 -9.18 -27.96 -17.70
CA ARG A 564 -8.98 -27.86 -16.25
C ARG A 564 -9.74 -26.67 -15.65
N ALA A 565 -10.03 -26.74 -14.36
CA ALA A 565 -10.45 -25.59 -13.57
C ALA A 565 -9.24 -24.74 -13.15
N TYR A 566 -9.38 -23.41 -13.18
CA TYR A 566 -8.30 -22.45 -12.88
C TYR A 566 -8.65 -21.49 -11.72
N TRP A 567 -9.91 -21.42 -11.32
CA TRP A 567 -10.39 -20.47 -10.32
C TRP A 567 -11.58 -21.04 -9.55
N VAL A 568 -11.90 -20.40 -8.43
CA VAL A 568 -13.05 -20.74 -7.59
C VAL A 568 -13.93 -19.51 -7.36
N PRO A 569 -15.26 -19.61 -7.49
CA PRO A 569 -16.17 -18.54 -7.13
C PRO A 569 -16.18 -18.32 -5.61
N VAL A 570 -15.90 -17.08 -5.18
CA VAL A 570 -15.88 -16.67 -3.77
C VAL A 570 -17.11 -15.86 -3.37
N ARG A 571 -17.78 -15.25 -4.34
CA ARG A 571 -19.06 -14.55 -4.19
C ARG A 571 -19.84 -14.65 -5.49
N VAL A 572 -21.17 -14.73 -5.39
CA VAL A 572 -22.07 -14.77 -6.55
C VAL A 572 -23.23 -13.79 -6.39
N ASP A 573 -23.83 -13.39 -7.50
CA ASP A 573 -24.93 -12.43 -7.53
C ASP A 573 -25.96 -12.82 -8.61
N LEU A 574 -27.23 -12.49 -8.38
CA LEU A 574 -28.35 -12.66 -9.31
C LEU A 574 -28.57 -11.36 -10.08
N LYS A 575 -28.65 -11.38 -11.42
CA LYS A 575 -28.71 -10.18 -12.25
C LYS A 575 -30.11 -9.84 -12.79
N SER A 576 -30.82 -10.79 -13.39
CA SER A 576 -32.10 -10.61 -14.11
C SER A 576 -33.32 -10.28 -13.22
N ILE A 577 -33.21 -9.24 -12.41
CA ILE A 577 -34.16 -8.79 -11.41
C ILE A 577 -34.35 -7.27 -11.43
N VAL A 578 -35.50 -6.85 -10.93
CA VAL A 578 -35.90 -5.45 -10.79
C VAL A 578 -36.19 -5.15 -9.33
N TRP A 579 -35.62 -4.06 -8.85
CA TRP A 579 -35.81 -3.51 -7.52
C TRP A 579 -36.92 -2.47 -7.52
N ARG A 580 -37.78 -2.53 -6.49
CA ARG A 580 -38.87 -1.59 -6.29
C ARG A 580 -39.23 -1.44 -4.81
N ASP A 581 -39.91 -0.34 -4.50
CA ASP A 581 -40.66 -0.23 -3.26
C ASP A 581 -41.88 -1.19 -3.34
N PRO A 582 -42.05 -2.12 -2.39
CA PRO A 582 -43.21 -3.01 -2.37
C PRO A 582 -44.55 -2.26 -2.26
N ASP A 583 -44.55 -1.09 -1.61
CA ASP A 583 -45.72 -0.26 -1.31
C ASP A 583 -46.03 0.76 -2.41
N ASP A 584 -45.17 0.91 -3.42
CA ASP A 584 -45.44 1.76 -4.58
C ASP A 584 -46.52 1.13 -5.47
N ASP A 585 -47.68 1.81 -5.52
CA ASP A 585 -48.84 1.46 -6.32
C ASP A 585 -48.95 2.27 -7.63
N SER A 586 -47.90 3.04 -7.97
CA SER A 586 -47.94 3.94 -9.11
C SER A 586 -48.20 3.18 -10.42
N GLU A 587 -49.19 3.65 -11.17
CA GLU A 587 -49.46 3.14 -12.52
C GLU A 587 -48.32 3.47 -13.51
N ARG A 588 -47.40 4.36 -13.12
CA ARG A 588 -46.29 4.85 -13.95
C ARG A 588 -44.99 4.14 -13.62
N ARG A 589 -44.66 3.13 -14.40
CA ARG A 589 -43.37 2.41 -14.34
C ARG A 589 -42.24 3.21 -15.00
N ARG A 590 -41.61 4.17 -14.31
CA ARG A 590 -40.43 4.86 -14.86
C ARG A 590 -39.17 4.19 -14.35
N TRP A 591 -38.27 3.89 -15.28
CA TRP A 591 -37.00 3.23 -14.99
C TRP A 591 -35.96 4.22 -14.49
N CYS A 592 -35.36 3.89 -13.35
CA CYS A 592 -34.12 4.48 -12.90
C CYS A 592 -32.97 3.95 -13.76
N LEU A 593 -32.09 4.84 -14.21
CA LEU A 593 -30.94 4.48 -15.04
C LEU A 593 -29.72 5.30 -14.64
N GLY A 594 -28.63 4.60 -14.36
CA GLY A 594 -27.27 5.13 -14.18
C GLY A 594 -26.28 4.20 -14.85
N LEU A 595 -25.40 4.74 -15.68
CA LEU A 595 -24.47 3.97 -16.51
C LEU A 595 -23.00 4.21 -16.14
N SER A 596 -22.72 5.17 -15.26
CA SER A 596 -21.37 5.47 -14.80
C SER A 596 -20.92 4.45 -13.75
N SER A 597 -19.76 3.83 -14.00
CA SER A 597 -19.10 2.85 -13.13
C SER A 597 -17.57 3.02 -13.16
N GLY A 598 -17.09 4.26 -13.27
CA GLY A 598 -15.66 4.53 -13.42
C GLY A 598 -15.09 3.87 -14.69
N ALA A 599 -14.09 3.01 -14.52
CA ALA A 599 -13.37 2.36 -15.63
C ALA A 599 -14.23 1.40 -16.47
N THR A 600 -15.32 0.88 -15.91
CA THR A 600 -16.21 -0.09 -16.58
C THR A 600 -17.55 0.53 -17.02
N SER A 601 -17.66 1.86 -17.03
CA SER A 601 -18.90 2.56 -17.37
C SER A 601 -19.54 2.03 -18.66
N GLY A 602 -20.85 1.78 -18.62
CA GLY A 602 -21.62 1.17 -19.70
C GLY A 602 -22.15 -0.24 -19.40
N TRP A 603 -21.51 -0.99 -18.50
CA TRP A 603 -21.97 -2.34 -18.14
C TRP A 603 -23.42 -2.42 -17.63
N PRO A 604 -23.99 -1.43 -16.88
CA PRO A 604 -25.39 -1.56 -16.48
C PRO A 604 -26.36 -1.58 -17.67
N GLY A 605 -25.93 -1.11 -18.84
CA GLY A 605 -26.69 -1.21 -20.08
C GLY A 605 -26.49 -2.53 -20.84
N THR A 606 -25.39 -3.26 -20.60
CA THR A 606 -25.19 -4.59 -21.16
C THR A 606 -26.12 -5.59 -20.47
N ASP A 607 -26.18 -5.55 -19.13
CA ASP A 607 -27.12 -6.35 -18.30
C ASP A 607 -28.57 -6.24 -18.80
N TRP A 608 -29.01 -5.05 -19.24
CA TRP A 608 -30.34 -4.86 -19.82
C TRP A 608 -30.56 -5.66 -21.10
N VAL A 609 -29.61 -5.60 -22.02
CA VAL A 609 -29.71 -6.27 -23.33
C VAL A 609 -29.61 -7.79 -23.15
N GLU A 610 -28.76 -8.23 -22.24
CA GLU A 610 -28.55 -9.64 -21.91
C GLU A 610 -29.81 -10.26 -21.28
N ASP A 611 -30.40 -9.63 -20.26
CA ASP A 611 -31.64 -10.10 -19.64
C ASP A 611 -32.77 -10.14 -20.67
N LEU A 612 -32.93 -9.08 -21.46
CA LEU A 612 -33.96 -9.04 -22.49
C LEU A 612 -33.76 -10.13 -23.54
N LEU A 613 -32.53 -10.46 -23.93
CA LEU A 613 -32.27 -11.57 -24.84
C LEU A 613 -32.64 -12.91 -24.17
N LEU A 614 -32.19 -13.14 -22.94
CA LEU A 614 -32.47 -14.36 -22.18
C LEU A 614 -33.98 -14.59 -22.02
N ARG A 615 -34.73 -13.54 -21.65
CA ARG A 615 -36.18 -13.64 -21.45
C ARG A 615 -36.97 -13.84 -22.73
N ARG A 616 -36.47 -13.34 -23.86
CA ARG A 616 -37.15 -13.41 -25.16
C ARG A 616 -36.90 -14.72 -25.88
N GLU A 617 -35.65 -15.16 -25.89
CA GLU A 617 -35.18 -16.21 -26.79
C GLU A 617 -34.71 -17.47 -26.04
N GLY A 618 -34.52 -17.36 -24.72
CA GLY A 618 -34.19 -18.48 -23.84
C GLY A 618 -32.70 -18.82 -23.75
N PRO A 619 -32.32 -19.73 -22.84
CA PRO A 619 -30.92 -20.02 -22.50
C PRO A 619 -30.06 -20.48 -23.68
N ALA A 620 -30.60 -21.29 -24.59
CA ALA A 620 -29.84 -21.79 -25.74
C ALA A 620 -29.42 -20.69 -26.73
N VAL A 621 -30.30 -19.71 -26.99
CA VAL A 621 -29.97 -18.58 -27.86
C VAL A 621 -29.04 -17.61 -27.17
N TYR A 622 -29.25 -17.39 -25.86
CA TYR A 622 -28.39 -16.57 -25.03
C TYR A 622 -26.95 -17.11 -25.00
N GLU A 623 -26.78 -18.40 -24.72
CA GLU A 623 -25.49 -19.07 -24.67
C GLU A 623 -24.77 -19.01 -26.02
N ALA A 624 -25.45 -19.37 -27.12
CA ALA A 624 -24.87 -19.26 -28.46
C ALA A 624 -24.41 -17.83 -28.79
N TRP A 625 -25.09 -16.80 -28.29
CA TRP A 625 -24.64 -15.43 -28.45
C TRP A 625 -23.45 -15.07 -27.56
N ALA A 626 -23.48 -15.46 -26.28
CA ALA A 626 -22.42 -15.21 -25.32
C ALA A 626 -21.09 -15.90 -25.70
N THR A 627 -21.16 -17.11 -26.27
CA THR A 627 -20.01 -17.91 -26.72
C THR A 627 -19.55 -17.58 -28.15
N GLY A 628 -20.24 -16.65 -28.83
CA GLY A 628 -19.83 -16.12 -30.12
C GLY A 628 -20.38 -16.86 -31.36
N ASP A 629 -21.23 -17.87 -31.19
CA ASP A 629 -21.86 -18.63 -32.28
C ASP A 629 -23.01 -17.88 -32.97
N LEU A 630 -23.67 -16.94 -32.27
CA LEU A 630 -24.74 -16.10 -32.82
C LEU A 630 -24.22 -14.69 -33.15
N ALA A 631 -24.50 -14.25 -34.38
CA ALA A 631 -24.10 -12.92 -34.84
C ALA A 631 -24.81 -11.78 -34.09
N TRP A 632 -24.09 -10.69 -33.82
CA TRP A 632 -24.66 -9.47 -33.20
C TRP A 632 -25.72 -8.79 -34.07
N THR A 633 -25.72 -9.07 -35.37
CA THR A 633 -26.66 -8.50 -36.33
C THR A 633 -27.96 -9.31 -36.47
N SER A 634 -28.06 -10.43 -35.75
CA SER A 634 -29.22 -11.34 -35.76
C SER A 634 -30.52 -10.64 -35.35
N PRO A 635 -31.69 -11.12 -35.84
CA PRO A 635 -33.00 -10.62 -35.42
C PRO A 635 -33.21 -10.68 -33.90
N GLU A 636 -32.72 -11.74 -33.27
CA GLU A 636 -32.83 -12.04 -31.83
C GLU A 636 -32.14 -10.93 -31.01
N VAL A 637 -30.84 -10.70 -31.26
CA VAL A 637 -30.06 -9.65 -30.59
C VAL A 637 -30.65 -8.28 -30.89
N ARG A 638 -30.99 -7.99 -32.15
CA ARG A 638 -31.63 -6.72 -32.52
C ARG A 638 -32.94 -6.48 -31.76
N GLY A 639 -33.74 -7.53 -31.54
CA GLY A 639 -35.00 -7.46 -30.80
C GLY A 639 -34.79 -7.05 -29.34
N ALA A 640 -33.77 -7.60 -28.67
CA ALA A 640 -33.44 -7.23 -27.30
C ALA A 640 -33.06 -5.74 -27.16
N TRP A 641 -32.21 -5.22 -28.06
CA TRP A 641 -31.84 -3.79 -28.09
C TRP A 641 -33.04 -2.88 -28.37
N GLN A 642 -33.95 -3.29 -29.25
CA GLN A 642 -35.15 -2.53 -29.56
C GLN A 642 -36.09 -2.46 -28.36
N GLU A 643 -36.28 -3.57 -27.64
CA GLU A 643 -37.08 -3.60 -26.42
C GLU A 643 -36.45 -2.70 -25.35
N TRP A 644 -35.13 -2.77 -25.13
CA TRP A 644 -34.46 -1.88 -24.18
C TRP A 644 -34.66 -0.40 -24.54
N GLY A 645 -34.54 -0.08 -25.83
CA GLY A 645 -34.77 1.27 -26.34
C GLY A 645 -36.13 1.84 -25.94
N GLU A 646 -37.19 1.04 -25.94
CA GLU A 646 -38.53 1.47 -25.54
C GLU A 646 -38.64 1.82 -24.05
N LEU A 647 -37.74 1.30 -23.22
CA LEU A 647 -37.68 1.55 -21.78
C LEU A 647 -36.83 2.78 -21.42
N LEU A 648 -35.96 3.22 -22.34
CA LEU A 648 -35.02 4.31 -22.09
C LEU A 648 -35.72 5.66 -21.91
N PRO A 649 -35.24 6.51 -20.98
CA PRO A 649 -35.73 7.86 -20.85
C PRO A 649 -35.33 8.70 -22.08
N GLY A 650 -36.18 9.63 -22.51
CA GLY A 650 -35.88 10.52 -23.65
C GLY A 650 -35.13 11.81 -23.28
N GLY A 651 -34.42 12.39 -24.25
CA GLY A 651 -33.84 13.73 -24.14
C GLY A 651 -32.84 13.89 -23.00
N ALA A 652 -32.93 15.00 -22.25
CA ALA A 652 -31.99 15.33 -21.18
C ALA A 652 -31.89 14.26 -20.06
N ALA A 653 -32.90 13.40 -19.92
CA ALA A 653 -32.87 12.32 -18.95
C ALA A 653 -31.96 11.15 -19.38
N ALA A 654 -31.84 10.86 -20.69
CA ALA A 654 -30.84 9.93 -21.22
C ALA A 654 -29.42 10.47 -21.04
N ASP A 655 -29.19 11.74 -21.39
CA ASP A 655 -27.89 12.40 -21.19
C ASP A 655 -27.46 12.37 -19.71
N ALA A 656 -28.42 12.57 -18.81
CA ALA A 656 -28.18 12.50 -17.38
C ALA A 656 -27.93 11.07 -16.86
N ALA A 657 -28.37 10.03 -17.56
CA ALA A 657 -28.12 8.64 -17.18
C ALA A 657 -26.68 8.22 -17.48
N LEU A 658 -26.08 8.74 -18.56
CA LEU A 658 -24.68 8.47 -18.92
C LEU A 658 -23.71 8.84 -17.80
N VAL A 659 -23.83 10.05 -17.24
CA VAL A 659 -22.92 10.54 -16.18
C VAL A 659 -23.36 10.13 -14.76
N ARG A 660 -24.52 9.50 -14.61
CA ARG A 660 -25.03 9.12 -13.28
C ARG A 660 -24.42 7.80 -12.87
N SER A 661 -23.85 7.76 -11.68
CA SER A 661 -23.42 6.51 -11.05
C SER A 661 -24.59 5.54 -10.94
N PHE A 662 -24.36 4.26 -11.20
CA PHE A 662 -25.34 3.21 -10.92
C PHE A 662 -25.57 3.03 -9.40
N GLU A 663 -24.62 3.48 -8.57
CA GLU A 663 -24.64 3.33 -7.11
C GLU A 663 -24.48 4.68 -6.38
N PRO A 664 -25.40 5.64 -6.59
CA PRO A 664 -25.37 6.86 -5.78
C PRO A 664 -25.60 6.50 -4.30
N ARG A 665 -25.17 7.35 -3.37
CA ARG A 665 -25.50 7.18 -1.95
C ARG A 665 -27.03 7.11 -1.77
N GLY A 666 -27.52 6.02 -1.18
CA GLY A 666 -28.95 5.72 -1.05
C GLY A 666 -29.57 4.96 -2.24
N GLY A 667 -28.81 4.65 -3.29
CA GLY A 667 -29.32 3.99 -4.49
C GLY A 667 -30.16 4.91 -5.39
N LEU A 668 -30.45 4.49 -6.63
CA LEU A 668 -31.16 5.36 -7.57
C LEU A 668 -32.63 5.59 -7.21
N LEU A 669 -33.22 4.62 -6.49
CA LEU A 669 -34.61 4.66 -6.03
C LEU A 669 -34.82 5.74 -4.94
N ASP A 670 -33.94 5.86 -3.95
CA ASP A 670 -34.06 6.90 -2.91
C ASP A 670 -33.61 8.29 -3.40
N ALA A 671 -32.63 8.34 -4.32
CA ALA A 671 -32.05 9.60 -4.78
C ALA A 671 -33.03 10.47 -5.60
N ARG A 672 -34.17 9.93 -6.06
CA ARG A 672 -35.12 10.64 -6.92
C ARG A 672 -36.56 10.14 -6.72
N PRO A 673 -37.53 10.98 -6.32
CA PRO A 673 -38.95 10.62 -6.36
C PRO A 673 -39.55 10.60 -7.79
N GLN A 674 -38.72 10.41 -8.83
CA GLN A 674 -39.11 10.53 -10.23
C GLN A 674 -38.94 9.22 -11.03
N CYS A 675 -38.43 8.15 -10.44
CA CYS A 675 -38.44 6.80 -11.02
C CYS A 675 -38.73 5.79 -9.92
N GLU A 676 -39.22 4.61 -10.30
CA GLU A 676 -39.83 3.65 -9.37
C GLU A 676 -39.24 2.24 -9.49
N LEU A 677 -38.57 1.95 -10.61
CA LEU A 677 -38.02 0.62 -10.91
C LEU A 677 -36.56 0.74 -11.30
N GLU A 678 -35.70 -0.11 -10.74
CA GLU A 678 -34.30 -0.22 -11.15
C GLU A 678 -33.99 -1.68 -11.52
N HIS A 679 -33.52 -1.89 -12.75
CA HIS A 679 -32.93 -3.16 -13.16
C HIS A 679 -31.48 -3.18 -12.73
N GLN A 680 -31.13 -4.10 -11.85
CA GLN A 680 -29.79 -4.21 -11.30
C GLN A 680 -29.61 -5.52 -10.53
N GLY A 681 -28.38 -6.03 -10.54
CA GLY A 681 -28.01 -7.24 -9.83
C GLY A 681 -28.14 -7.17 -8.31
N SER A 682 -28.10 -8.34 -7.67
CA SER A 682 -28.46 -8.49 -6.26
C SER A 682 -27.57 -7.73 -5.30
N PHE A 683 -26.33 -7.42 -5.69
CA PHE A 683 -25.37 -6.68 -4.88
C PHE A 683 -25.81 -5.25 -4.56
N ILE A 684 -26.65 -4.63 -5.41
CA ILE A 684 -27.07 -3.24 -5.23
C ILE A 684 -27.86 -3.02 -3.94
N ARG A 685 -28.42 -4.10 -3.38
CA ARG A 685 -29.11 -4.13 -2.09
C ARG A 685 -28.37 -3.38 -0.99
N ARG A 686 -27.02 -3.38 -1.02
CA ARG A 686 -26.20 -2.68 -0.02
C ARG A 686 -26.42 -1.16 0.01
N HIS A 687 -26.97 -0.58 -1.06
CA HIS A 687 -27.25 0.84 -1.19
C HIS A 687 -28.68 1.24 -0.86
N TYR A 688 -29.60 0.28 -0.81
CA TYR A 688 -31.02 0.54 -0.59
C TYR A 688 -31.43 0.39 0.87
N ASP A 689 -32.52 1.07 1.22
CA ASP A 689 -33.28 0.73 2.42
C ASP A 689 -33.75 -0.75 2.38
N PRO A 690 -33.77 -1.47 3.52
CA PRO A 690 -34.21 -2.87 3.57
C PRO A 690 -35.66 -3.13 3.12
N SER A 691 -36.49 -2.09 2.99
CA SER A 691 -37.86 -2.19 2.47
C SER A 691 -37.93 -2.50 0.97
N TYR A 692 -36.92 -2.11 0.18
CA TYR A 692 -36.89 -2.41 -1.25
C TYR A 692 -36.76 -3.92 -1.49
N VAL A 693 -37.51 -4.42 -2.47
CA VAL A 693 -37.57 -5.85 -2.76
C VAL A 693 -37.31 -6.16 -4.24
N PRO A 694 -36.61 -7.28 -4.52
CA PRO A 694 -36.40 -7.74 -5.88
C PRO A 694 -37.61 -8.53 -6.39
N ALA A 695 -37.81 -8.50 -7.71
CA ALA A 695 -38.72 -9.36 -8.45
C ALA A 695 -38.18 -9.65 -9.87
N PRO A 696 -38.58 -10.77 -10.52
CA PRO A 696 -38.14 -11.07 -11.89
C PRO A 696 -38.53 -9.97 -12.89
N THR A 697 -37.66 -9.71 -13.86
CA THR A 697 -37.89 -8.70 -14.92
C THR A 697 -39.21 -8.92 -15.69
N THR A 698 -39.60 -10.18 -15.90
CA THR A 698 -40.86 -10.55 -16.59
C THR A 698 -42.13 -10.05 -15.90
N ASP A 699 -42.09 -9.76 -14.59
CA ASP A 699 -43.24 -9.21 -13.86
C ASP A 699 -43.57 -7.77 -14.31
N PHE A 700 -42.57 -7.06 -14.83
CA PHE A 700 -42.70 -5.66 -15.26
C PHE A 700 -42.87 -5.53 -16.78
N LEU A 701 -42.45 -6.55 -17.54
CA LEU A 701 -42.47 -6.60 -19.00
C LEU A 701 -43.34 -7.76 -19.51
N PRO A 702 -44.68 -7.70 -19.39
CA PRO A 702 -45.58 -8.82 -19.74
C PRO A 702 -45.53 -9.23 -21.22
N ARG A 703 -44.96 -8.37 -22.07
CA ARG A 703 -44.77 -8.60 -23.51
C ARG A 703 -43.78 -9.72 -23.82
N LEU A 704 -42.86 -10.00 -22.89
CA LEU A 704 -41.85 -11.04 -23.00
C LEU A 704 -42.43 -12.45 -22.82
N GLY A 705 -43.69 -12.56 -22.39
CA GLY A 705 -44.30 -13.85 -22.08
C GLY A 705 -43.78 -14.43 -20.76
N LYS A 706 -44.02 -15.74 -20.56
CA LYS A 706 -43.65 -16.46 -19.34
C LYS A 706 -42.84 -17.73 -19.60
N GLU A 707 -42.46 -17.98 -20.84
CA GLU A 707 -41.79 -19.22 -21.25
C GLU A 707 -40.41 -19.37 -20.58
N HIS A 708 -39.66 -18.27 -20.47
CA HIS A 708 -38.33 -18.23 -19.83
C HIS A 708 -38.35 -17.41 -18.51
N ALA A 709 -39.49 -17.37 -17.82
CA ALA A 709 -39.65 -16.58 -16.59
C ALA A 709 -38.83 -17.12 -15.40
N ASP A 710 -38.42 -18.38 -15.45
CA ASP A 710 -37.61 -19.07 -14.45
C ASP A 710 -36.11 -19.18 -14.82
N SER A 711 -35.69 -18.57 -15.93
CA SER A 711 -34.27 -18.47 -16.33
C SER A 711 -33.68 -17.15 -15.84
N PHE A 712 -32.52 -17.18 -15.19
CA PHE A 712 -31.90 -15.96 -14.67
C PHE A 712 -30.42 -15.87 -15.01
N GLU A 713 -29.93 -14.65 -15.17
CA GLU A 713 -28.51 -14.39 -15.22
C GLU A 713 -27.91 -14.34 -13.83
N VAL A 714 -26.67 -14.82 -13.73
CA VAL A 714 -25.84 -14.78 -12.53
C VAL A 714 -24.47 -14.21 -12.88
N SER A 715 -23.86 -13.53 -11.93
CA SER A 715 -22.46 -13.12 -11.98
C SER A 715 -21.72 -13.66 -10.76
N GLY A 716 -20.41 -13.50 -10.74
CA GLY A 716 -19.62 -13.84 -9.56
C GLY A 716 -18.26 -13.19 -9.56
N ASP A 717 -17.62 -13.26 -8.38
CA ASP A 717 -16.23 -12.90 -8.17
C ASP A 717 -15.43 -14.20 -8.01
N MET A 718 -14.49 -14.43 -8.91
CA MET A 718 -13.70 -15.65 -9.03
C MET A 718 -12.26 -15.40 -8.59
N ALA A 719 -11.80 -16.17 -7.60
CA ALA A 719 -10.43 -16.09 -7.09
C ALA A 719 -9.52 -17.09 -7.84
N ALA A 720 -8.39 -16.59 -8.33
CA ALA A 720 -7.41 -17.35 -9.10
C ALA A 720 -5.97 -17.05 -8.66
N VAL A 721 -5.07 -18.03 -8.81
CA VAL A 721 -3.66 -17.94 -8.36
C VAL A 721 -2.75 -17.64 -9.54
N PHE A 722 -1.89 -16.62 -9.39
CA PHE A 722 -0.97 -16.15 -10.43
C PHE A 722 0.50 -16.44 -10.11
N GLU A 723 0.82 -16.76 -8.85
CA GLU A 723 2.18 -17.12 -8.42
C GLU A 723 2.14 -18.42 -7.61
N ASP A 724 3.04 -19.37 -7.93
CA ASP A 724 3.01 -20.70 -7.33
C ASP A 724 3.60 -20.68 -5.91
N ARG A 725 2.75 -20.31 -4.95
CA ARG A 725 3.08 -20.27 -3.53
C ARG A 725 2.18 -21.17 -2.71
N PRO A 726 2.73 -22.01 -1.81
CA PRO A 726 1.92 -22.79 -0.88
C PRO A 726 0.95 -21.93 -0.05
N GLU A 727 1.36 -20.71 0.33
CA GLU A 727 0.48 -19.81 1.08
C GLU A 727 -0.69 -19.25 0.25
N ALA A 728 -0.52 -19.07 -1.07
CA ALA A 728 -1.59 -18.60 -1.96
C ALA A 728 -2.65 -19.69 -2.18
N TRP A 729 -2.22 -20.93 -2.40
CA TRP A 729 -3.13 -22.08 -2.50
C TRP A 729 -3.88 -22.35 -1.20
N GLU A 730 -3.19 -22.26 -0.05
CA GLU A 730 -3.82 -22.40 1.26
C GLU A 730 -4.81 -21.26 1.54
N LEU A 731 -4.52 -20.03 1.08
CA LEU A 731 -5.45 -18.91 1.16
C LEU A 731 -6.73 -19.21 0.38
N LEU A 732 -6.61 -19.65 -0.87
CA LEU A 732 -7.76 -19.98 -1.70
C LEU A 732 -8.64 -21.07 -1.07
N ARG A 733 -8.02 -22.12 -0.53
CA ARG A 733 -8.69 -23.21 0.19
C ARG A 733 -9.41 -22.75 1.46
N ARG A 734 -8.83 -21.81 2.21
CA ARG A 734 -9.46 -21.29 3.44
C ARG A 734 -10.57 -20.28 3.15
N LEU A 735 -10.39 -19.46 2.12
CA LEU A 735 -11.37 -18.45 1.73
C LEU A 735 -12.71 -19.07 1.31
N THR A 736 -12.69 -20.26 0.71
CA THR A 736 -13.90 -21.01 0.34
C THR A 736 -14.47 -21.87 1.48
N SER A 737 -13.86 -21.85 2.67
CA SER A 737 -14.33 -22.63 3.83
C SER A 737 -15.59 -22.03 4.48
N ALA A 738 -16.36 -22.87 5.17
CA ALA A 738 -17.54 -22.42 5.91
C ALA A 738 -17.24 -21.37 7.00
N GLU A 739 -16.04 -21.43 7.59
CA GLU A 739 -15.58 -20.46 8.60
C GLU A 739 -15.41 -19.07 7.98
N ALA A 740 -14.58 -18.95 6.93
CA ALA A 740 -14.36 -17.68 6.24
C ALA A 740 -15.65 -17.08 5.67
N ARG A 741 -16.51 -17.92 5.07
CA ARG A 741 -17.83 -17.51 4.56
C ARG A 741 -18.76 -16.99 5.67
N THR A 742 -18.72 -17.62 6.84
CA THR A 742 -19.52 -17.19 8.00
C THR A 742 -19.02 -15.86 8.55
N GLU A 743 -17.71 -15.70 8.70
CA GLU A 743 -17.10 -14.45 9.17
C GLU A 743 -17.36 -13.30 8.19
N TRP A 744 -17.24 -13.55 6.88
CA TRP A 744 -17.60 -12.56 5.85
C TRP A 744 -19.06 -12.12 5.99
N ALA A 745 -19.99 -13.07 6.06
CA ALA A 745 -21.41 -12.78 6.20
C ALA A 745 -21.77 -12.10 7.54
N ALA A 746 -21.02 -12.38 8.60
CA ALA A 746 -21.22 -11.78 9.92
C ALA A 746 -20.69 -10.33 9.99
N ALA A 747 -19.57 -10.05 9.32
CA ALA A 747 -18.98 -8.70 9.25
C ALA A 747 -19.78 -7.77 8.33
N ALA A 748 -20.48 -8.32 7.33
CA ALA A 748 -21.30 -7.55 6.42
C ALA A 748 -22.63 -7.07 7.04
N SER A 749 -23.07 -5.86 6.67
CA SER A 749 -24.43 -5.40 6.93
C SER A 749 -25.45 -6.30 6.21
N THR A 750 -26.70 -6.35 6.70
CA THR A 750 -27.74 -7.22 6.13
C THR A 750 -27.90 -7.08 4.60
N GLY A 751 -27.79 -5.86 4.08
CA GLY A 751 -27.86 -5.57 2.65
C GLY A 751 -26.60 -5.94 1.86
N ALA A 752 -25.44 -6.00 2.51
CA ALA A 752 -24.13 -6.30 1.91
C ALA A 752 -23.69 -7.76 2.10
N ARG A 753 -24.49 -8.61 2.77
CA ARG A 753 -24.15 -10.04 2.95
C ARG A 753 -23.97 -10.72 1.58
N PRO A 754 -22.81 -11.35 1.32
CA PRO A 754 -22.54 -12.02 0.05
C PRO A 754 -23.38 -13.29 -0.10
N PHE A 755 -23.64 -13.68 -1.34
CA PHE A 755 -24.10 -15.03 -1.66
C PHE A 755 -22.90 -15.90 -2.03
N PHE A 756 -22.98 -17.18 -1.66
CA PHE A 756 -21.95 -18.17 -1.96
C PHE A 756 -22.52 -19.27 -2.87
N PRO A 757 -21.72 -19.81 -3.80
CA PRO A 757 -22.08 -21.01 -4.55
C PRO A 757 -22.42 -22.18 -3.60
N GLY A 758 -23.54 -22.88 -3.88
CA GLY A 758 -23.95 -24.06 -3.09
C GLY A 758 -24.50 -23.77 -1.68
N ALA A 759 -25.00 -22.54 -1.43
CA ALA A 759 -25.83 -22.18 -0.26
C ALA A 759 -25.28 -22.42 1.16
N VAL A 760 -23.96 -22.48 1.36
CA VAL A 760 -23.36 -22.57 2.70
C VAL A 760 -23.04 -21.18 3.24
N GLY A 761 -23.85 -20.69 4.20
CA GLY A 761 -23.68 -19.39 4.86
C GLY A 761 -24.70 -19.13 5.97
N LEU A 762 -24.82 -17.88 6.43
CA LEU A 762 -25.84 -17.48 7.40
C LEU A 762 -27.23 -17.48 6.74
N ALA A 763 -28.21 -18.09 7.41
CA ALA A 763 -29.60 -18.06 6.94
C ALA A 763 -30.10 -16.60 6.84
N PRO A 764 -30.73 -16.20 5.73
CA PRO A 764 -31.24 -14.84 5.59
C PRO A 764 -32.44 -14.61 6.50
N GLU A 765 -32.61 -13.37 6.95
CA GLU A 765 -33.74 -12.98 7.78
C GLU A 765 -35.07 -13.19 7.02
N PRO A 766 -36.11 -13.75 7.66
CA PRO A 766 -37.42 -13.94 7.04
C PRO A 766 -38.01 -12.65 6.50
N GLY A 767 -38.51 -12.68 5.26
CA GLY A 767 -39.11 -11.53 4.58
C GLY A 767 -38.12 -10.53 3.98
N SER A 768 -36.83 -10.69 4.22
CA SER A 768 -35.79 -9.79 3.69
C SER A 768 -35.61 -9.91 2.18
N ALA A 769 -35.09 -8.84 1.56
CA ALA A 769 -34.64 -8.87 0.17
C ALA A 769 -33.62 -10.00 -0.09
N THR A 770 -32.69 -10.22 0.84
CA THR A 770 -31.70 -11.32 0.75
C THR A 770 -32.37 -12.69 0.66
N GLN A 771 -33.41 -12.94 1.47
CA GLN A 771 -34.16 -14.19 1.39
C GLN A 771 -34.87 -14.34 0.03
N LYS A 772 -35.46 -13.26 -0.49
CA LYS A 772 -36.13 -13.28 -1.80
C LYS A 772 -35.16 -13.58 -2.95
N VAL A 773 -33.97 -12.97 -2.96
CA VAL A 773 -32.92 -13.29 -3.95
C VAL A 773 -32.55 -14.76 -3.86
N GLN A 774 -32.31 -15.29 -2.65
CA GLN A 774 -31.96 -16.69 -2.47
C GLN A 774 -33.08 -17.64 -2.94
N GLN A 775 -34.35 -17.28 -2.73
CA GLN A 775 -35.49 -18.04 -3.25
C GLN A 775 -35.57 -18.02 -4.77
N LEU A 776 -35.25 -16.89 -5.41
CA LEU A 776 -35.22 -16.79 -6.87
C LEU A 776 -34.10 -17.64 -7.47
N ILE A 777 -32.88 -17.58 -6.91
CA ILE A 777 -31.75 -18.41 -7.37
C ILE A 777 -32.08 -19.90 -7.18
N ASN A 778 -32.52 -20.31 -6.00
CA ASN A 778 -32.81 -21.71 -5.69
C ASN A 778 -34.04 -22.26 -6.44
N GLY A 779 -34.94 -21.38 -6.86
CA GLY A 779 -36.16 -21.72 -7.59
C GLY A 779 -36.02 -21.61 -9.11
N ALA A 780 -34.85 -21.21 -9.61
CA ALA A 780 -34.60 -21.06 -11.04
C ALA A 780 -34.64 -22.42 -11.76
N GLY A 781 -35.20 -22.44 -12.96
CA GLY A 781 -35.11 -23.60 -13.86
C GLY A 781 -33.73 -23.71 -14.49
N GLN A 782 -33.17 -22.57 -14.90
CA GLN A 782 -31.79 -22.43 -15.39
C GLN A 782 -31.18 -21.12 -14.90
N ILE A 783 -29.87 -21.14 -14.67
CA ILE A 783 -29.05 -19.95 -14.44
C ILE A 783 -27.98 -19.87 -15.53
N CYS A 784 -27.77 -18.66 -16.08
CA CYS A 784 -26.79 -18.38 -17.12
C CYS A 784 -25.77 -17.38 -16.60
N PHE A 785 -24.48 -17.59 -16.85
CA PHE A 785 -23.49 -16.59 -16.49
C PHE A 785 -23.63 -15.33 -17.36
N ASP A 786 -23.46 -14.15 -16.76
CA ASP A 786 -23.47 -12.83 -17.42
C ASP A 786 -22.63 -12.86 -18.71
N ALA A 787 -23.28 -12.61 -19.85
CA ALA A 787 -22.69 -12.79 -21.16
C ALA A 787 -21.56 -11.80 -21.37
N SER A 788 -21.70 -10.55 -20.94
CA SER A 788 -20.62 -9.57 -21.08
C SER A 788 -19.38 -9.94 -20.27
N ASP A 789 -19.56 -10.48 -19.06
CA ASP A 789 -18.45 -10.95 -18.23
C ASP A 789 -17.80 -12.25 -18.76
N ALA A 790 -18.55 -13.07 -19.50
CA ALA A 790 -18.04 -14.27 -20.19
C ALA A 790 -17.34 -13.97 -21.53
N MET A 791 -17.73 -12.89 -22.22
CA MET A 791 -17.18 -12.50 -23.52
C MET A 791 -15.69 -12.13 -23.45
N PRO A 792 -14.95 -12.31 -24.56
CA PRO A 792 -13.61 -11.77 -24.70
C PRO A 792 -13.57 -10.28 -24.31
N PRO A 793 -12.58 -9.84 -23.52
CA PRO A 793 -12.64 -8.53 -22.86
C PRO A 793 -12.64 -7.33 -23.82
N THR A 794 -12.10 -7.46 -25.03
CA THR A 794 -12.20 -6.43 -26.09
C THR A 794 -13.61 -6.28 -26.62
N LEU A 795 -14.32 -7.40 -26.84
CA LEU A 795 -15.73 -7.45 -27.24
C LEU A 795 -16.64 -6.91 -26.13
N ARG A 796 -16.42 -7.33 -24.88
CA ARG A 796 -17.12 -6.77 -23.71
C ARG A 796 -16.98 -5.25 -23.64
N ASN A 797 -15.76 -4.73 -23.76
CA ASN A 797 -15.53 -3.28 -23.75
C ASN A 797 -16.21 -2.57 -24.93
N ALA A 798 -16.26 -3.21 -26.10
CA ALA A 798 -16.99 -2.68 -27.26
C ALA A 798 -18.51 -2.65 -27.00
N PHE A 799 -19.06 -3.68 -26.33
CA PHE A 799 -20.47 -3.76 -25.95
C PHE A 799 -20.86 -2.69 -24.93
N GLN A 800 -20.06 -2.49 -23.87
CA GLN A 800 -20.26 -1.40 -22.90
C GLN A 800 -20.26 -0.03 -23.57
N ARG A 801 -19.32 0.24 -24.49
CA ARG A 801 -19.31 1.48 -25.28
C ARG A 801 -20.52 1.60 -26.20
N ALA A 802 -20.99 0.50 -26.78
CA ALA A 802 -22.17 0.48 -27.62
C ALA A 802 -23.44 0.81 -26.83
N ALA A 803 -23.56 0.31 -25.60
CA ALA A 803 -24.66 0.63 -24.69
C ALA A 803 -24.71 2.14 -24.38
N LEU A 804 -23.56 2.74 -24.06
CA LEU A 804 -23.47 4.20 -23.86
C LEU A 804 -23.87 4.96 -25.14
N ALA A 805 -23.35 4.57 -26.30
CA ALA A 805 -23.65 5.23 -27.57
C ALA A 805 -25.12 5.10 -27.96
N PHE A 806 -25.76 3.97 -27.66
CA PHE A 806 -27.18 3.75 -27.93
C PHE A 806 -28.07 4.67 -27.08
N VAL A 807 -27.75 4.82 -25.79
CA VAL A 807 -28.44 5.74 -24.88
C VAL A 807 -28.21 7.20 -25.28
N GLY A 808 -26.96 7.58 -25.59
CA GLY A 808 -26.61 8.94 -26.06
C GLY A 808 -27.29 9.34 -27.37
N ALA A 809 -27.53 8.37 -28.27
CA ALA A 809 -28.29 8.61 -29.50
C ALA A 809 -29.80 8.84 -29.26
N GLY A 810 -30.28 8.71 -28.03
CA GLY A 810 -31.68 8.92 -27.65
C GLY A 810 -32.63 7.89 -28.26
N ASN A 811 -32.18 6.63 -28.38
CA ASN A 811 -32.94 5.52 -28.97
C ASN A 811 -33.48 5.81 -30.40
N ARG A 812 -32.74 6.55 -31.22
CA ARG A 812 -33.07 6.63 -32.66
C ARG A 812 -32.69 5.30 -33.30
N GLY A 813 -33.66 4.49 -33.71
CA GLY A 813 -33.44 3.17 -34.31
C GLY A 813 -32.42 3.13 -35.48
N SER A 814 -32.12 4.28 -36.09
CA SER A 814 -31.05 4.46 -37.08
C SER A 814 -29.62 4.25 -36.53
N ALA A 815 -29.40 4.38 -35.22
CA ALA A 815 -28.09 4.21 -34.58
C ALA A 815 -27.75 2.74 -34.30
N LEU A 816 -28.78 1.89 -34.12
CA LEU A 816 -28.61 0.49 -33.71
C LEU A 816 -27.87 -0.35 -34.76
N GLY A 817 -28.24 -0.22 -36.04
CA GLY A 817 -27.61 -0.99 -37.13
C GLY A 817 -26.08 -0.85 -37.15
N PRO A 818 -25.53 0.37 -37.25
CA PRO A 818 -24.09 0.61 -37.22
C PRO A 818 -23.39 0.15 -35.92
N LEU A 819 -24.09 0.17 -34.78
CA LEU A 819 -23.55 -0.35 -33.51
C LEU A 819 -23.41 -1.86 -33.55
N LEU A 820 -24.46 -2.59 -33.96
CA LEU A 820 -24.43 -4.05 -34.10
C LEU A 820 -23.41 -4.51 -35.14
N GLU A 821 -23.24 -3.77 -36.24
CA GLU A 821 -22.19 -4.06 -37.23
C GLU A 821 -20.76 -3.87 -36.67
N ARG A 822 -20.55 -2.91 -35.76
CA ARG A 822 -19.26 -2.76 -35.08
C ARG A 822 -18.99 -3.92 -34.13
N LEU A 823 -20.00 -4.32 -33.36
CA LEU A 823 -19.91 -5.46 -32.44
C LEU A 823 -19.69 -6.78 -33.18
N GLU A 824 -20.35 -6.97 -34.32
CA GLU A 824 -20.13 -8.15 -35.17
C GLU A 824 -18.71 -8.21 -35.73
N ARG A 825 -18.14 -7.08 -36.15
CA ARG A 825 -16.73 -7.05 -36.58
C ARG A 825 -15.78 -7.40 -35.43
N GLU A 826 -16.05 -6.90 -34.23
CA GLU A 826 -15.26 -7.26 -33.06
C GLU A 826 -15.39 -8.75 -32.74
N ARG A 827 -16.61 -9.31 -32.76
CA ARG A 827 -16.85 -10.76 -32.59
C ARG A 827 -16.05 -11.59 -33.58
N GLN A 828 -16.05 -11.21 -34.86
CA GLN A 828 -15.27 -11.89 -35.91
C GLN A 828 -13.76 -11.85 -35.65
N LEU A 829 -13.23 -10.71 -35.19
CA LEU A 829 -11.82 -10.62 -34.79
C LEU A 829 -11.50 -11.55 -33.61
N GLN A 830 -12.38 -11.61 -32.61
CA GLN A 830 -12.22 -12.49 -31.46
C GLN A 830 -12.35 -13.99 -31.83
N GLU A 831 -13.18 -14.31 -32.81
CA GLU A 831 -13.28 -15.65 -33.39
C GLU A 831 -11.98 -16.05 -34.12
N GLU A 832 -11.41 -15.15 -34.92
CA GLU A 832 -10.12 -15.34 -35.59
C GLU A 832 -8.97 -15.58 -34.58
N ASP A 833 -8.98 -14.84 -33.47
CA ASP A 833 -8.02 -14.95 -32.37
C ASP A 833 -8.30 -16.16 -31.44
N LYS A 834 -9.38 -16.92 -31.71
CA LYS A 834 -9.85 -18.03 -30.87
C LYS A 834 -10.00 -17.62 -29.41
N ALA A 835 -10.57 -16.45 -29.17
CA ALA A 835 -10.72 -15.87 -27.84
C ALA A 835 -11.92 -16.45 -27.06
N PHE A 836 -12.93 -17.00 -27.76
CA PHE A 836 -14.03 -17.72 -27.13
C PHE A 836 -13.57 -19.11 -26.62
N ARG A 837 -13.88 -19.43 -25.36
CA ARG A 837 -13.33 -20.61 -24.63
C ARG A 837 -14.35 -21.44 -23.87
N PHE A 838 -15.60 -21.00 -23.84
CA PHE A 838 -16.64 -21.64 -23.07
C PHE A 838 -17.64 -22.26 -24.04
N ASP A 839 -17.98 -23.51 -23.79
CA ASP A 839 -18.99 -24.24 -24.55
C ASP A 839 -20.35 -24.17 -23.83
N ASP A 840 -20.35 -24.15 -22.50
CA ASP A 840 -21.55 -24.05 -21.66
C ASP A 840 -21.42 -22.90 -20.65
N LEU A 841 -22.42 -22.01 -20.61
CA LEU A 841 -22.57 -20.89 -19.68
C LEU A 841 -23.88 -20.94 -18.91
N CYS A 842 -24.81 -21.83 -19.31
CA CYS A 842 -26.11 -22.01 -18.70
C CYS A 842 -26.28 -23.41 -18.10
N GLU A 843 -26.70 -23.51 -16.85
CA GLU A 843 -26.97 -24.79 -16.19
C GLU A 843 -28.10 -24.70 -15.16
N ALA A 844 -28.52 -25.84 -14.61
CA ALA A 844 -29.42 -25.85 -13.47
C ALA A 844 -28.69 -25.33 -12.23
N PRO A 845 -29.34 -24.53 -11.36
CA PRO A 845 -28.69 -24.01 -10.16
C PRO A 845 -28.19 -25.15 -9.27
N PRO A 846 -26.98 -25.03 -8.66
CA PRO A 846 -26.48 -26.04 -7.75
C PRO A 846 -27.43 -26.24 -6.57
N VAL A 847 -27.76 -27.49 -6.28
CA VAL A 847 -28.67 -27.85 -5.20
C VAL A 847 -28.03 -27.47 -3.85
N PRO A 848 -28.77 -26.81 -2.92
CA PRO A 848 -28.28 -26.47 -1.58
C PRO A 848 -27.84 -27.65 -0.72
#